data_AF-A0A536KQ77-F1
#
_entry.id   AF-A0A536KQ77-F1
#
_cell.length_a   1.000
_cell.length_b   1.000
_cell.length_c   1.000
_cell.angle_alpha   90.00
_cell.angle_beta   90.00
_cell.angle_gamma   90.00
#
_symmetry.space_group_name_H-M   'P 1'
#
loop_
_entity.id
_entity.type
_entity.pdbx_description
1 polymer ?
#
loop_
_entity_poly.entity_id
_entity_poly.type
_entity_poly.pdbx_seq_one_letter_code
_entity_poly.pdbx_strand_id
1 'polypeptide(L)'
;MRRATFWFIFGTVLLDMLALGIIAPVFPKLVIQLEGGNDASAANALGLFGTVWAAMQFVFAPVLGALSDRVGRRPVILLSCLGLGLDYAIMALAPTLGWLFVGRVLSGITASSFSTSFAYIADVTEPDERAARFGLLGMAFGLGFILGPAVGGLLGGIGLRAPFWAAGALSLVGAAYGWFVLPESLPADRRATFAWRRANPVGSLGMLRAREALVGLALVAFLYRVAHDALPSLFVLYGDYRFGWTARAVGFALAGVGIVSMIVQGGLVGAAVKRLGESRALIVGLAFGALAFALYGLAPTGALFLLGIPIGGLFGLTYPALQGLMTRRVGPDEQGRLQGAIASVMGIAGVIAPLLFTQVFAAAIGRFHGLGVPGAPFLLAALLLVTAIVVVRRGVVASLVALVACFGAASASAQGVAGPPGLTWRPRAPLEGSAVVLQLSAGADDSITAVRGELAGEPLHFEHTPYGWRALAAVPFGRADSVAARATVERAGGLTDSVVAWLVPHRRRAPRERLRVAPDLAQPPDSLEERIKEEQQLVTGVRHQAHDAPRLWHEPFMRPRSSALRDRFGVARMFNGVLRSSHMGVDFAGRRGASVRAANRGVVALVADLYLSGTTVLIDHGAGLVTGYLHLSRTLVAVGDTVARGQEIGEVGASGRVTGPHLHWLAAYGGITFDPLGLVGLDLNAPWAPLRKRALSAPQDLTAEQDHRRMMDLLGIKALRPGASGNDSAPNHANYDEALANPYPDLPDVLTLKNGTKVATAEQWWKLRRAEIAEDMAREVYGRVPRDVPKVTWTAKVSEPEFVGRTSVVAKQLVGHVDNASYPLISVDIAMTVVVPANAPAPVPLLMMFGRSSARDSAKRAQLVDDGWGYALVDPASIQADNGAGLTRGIIGLVNRGQPRRPDDWGALRAWAWGAARGLDYLETDPAVDAKHVGIEGVSRYGKAALVALAFEPRFAMGLIGSSGKGGATLHRRNWGEAVENLTGGEYYWMAGNYLKYGASEASFGSKHANDLPVDSHELIATRLAVRR
;
A
#
# COMPACT_ATOMS: atom_id res chain seq x y z
N MET A 1 -25.81 -27.52 -44.96
CA MET A 1 -24.95 -27.57 -43.75
C MET A 1 -24.10 -26.32 -43.53
N ARG A 2 -23.30 -25.85 -44.50
CA ARG A 2 -22.34 -24.73 -44.32
C ARG A 2 -22.91 -23.43 -43.69
N ARG A 3 -24.14 -23.04 -44.03
CA ARG A 3 -24.79 -21.82 -43.50
C ARG A 3 -25.19 -21.92 -42.02
N ALA A 4 -25.59 -23.10 -41.54
CA ALA A 4 -25.94 -23.32 -40.13
C ALA A 4 -24.68 -23.36 -39.25
N THR A 5 -23.63 -24.03 -39.71
CA THR A 5 -22.32 -24.08 -39.05
C THR A 5 -21.71 -22.70 -38.81
N PHE A 6 -21.84 -21.79 -39.77
CA PHE A 6 -21.38 -20.41 -39.59
C PHE A 6 -22.09 -19.70 -38.44
N TRP A 7 -23.43 -19.75 -38.40
CA TRP A 7 -24.20 -19.10 -37.34
C TRP A 7 -23.99 -19.74 -35.97
N PHE A 8 -23.63 -21.03 -35.92
CA PHE A 8 -23.18 -21.69 -34.70
C PHE A 8 -21.87 -21.10 -34.17
N ILE A 9 -20.83 -21.00 -35.00
CA ILE A 9 -19.56 -20.38 -34.63
C ILE A 9 -19.76 -18.91 -34.24
N PHE A 10 -20.58 -18.17 -34.99
CA PHE A 10 -20.94 -16.79 -34.64
C PHE A 10 -21.57 -16.71 -33.25
N GLY A 11 -22.53 -17.60 -32.93
CA GLY A 11 -23.16 -17.68 -31.62
C GLY A 11 -22.17 -17.99 -30.50
N THR A 12 -21.28 -18.95 -30.70
CA THR A 12 -20.22 -19.28 -29.71
C THR A 12 -19.31 -18.08 -29.45
N VAL A 13 -18.82 -17.42 -30.50
CA VAL A 13 -17.95 -16.24 -30.35
C VAL A 13 -18.71 -15.07 -29.70
N LEU A 14 -19.98 -14.86 -30.05
CA LEU A 14 -20.81 -13.83 -29.43
C LEU A 14 -20.99 -14.07 -27.92
N LEU A 15 -21.28 -15.31 -27.52
CA LEU A 15 -21.45 -15.68 -26.11
C LEU A 15 -20.14 -15.46 -25.32
N ASP A 16 -18.99 -15.86 -25.87
CA ASP A 16 -17.69 -15.62 -25.25
C ASP A 16 -17.41 -14.12 -25.09
N MET A 17 -17.75 -13.30 -26.10
CA MET A 17 -17.54 -11.84 -26.04
C MET A 17 -18.47 -11.15 -25.07
N LEU A 18 -19.70 -11.64 -24.96
CA LEU A 18 -20.65 -11.18 -23.97
C LEU A 18 -20.14 -11.48 -22.56
N ALA A 19 -19.63 -12.70 -22.32
CA ALA A 19 -19.06 -13.09 -21.03
C ALA A 19 -17.88 -12.20 -20.62
N LEU A 20 -16.93 -11.95 -21.54
CA LEU A 20 -15.81 -11.02 -21.29
C LEU A 20 -16.29 -9.60 -20.98
N GLY A 21 -17.25 -9.09 -21.75
CA GLY A 21 -17.80 -7.74 -21.57
C GLY A 21 -18.56 -7.56 -20.25
N ILE A 22 -19.29 -8.59 -19.79
CA ILE A 22 -20.02 -8.59 -18.51
C ILE A 22 -19.10 -8.36 -17.31
N ILE A 23 -17.87 -8.85 -17.38
CA ILE A 23 -16.90 -8.78 -16.28
C ILE A 23 -16.20 -7.42 -16.20
N ALA A 24 -15.98 -6.77 -17.34
CA ALA A 24 -15.20 -5.55 -17.46
C ALA A 24 -15.58 -4.42 -16.46
N PRO A 25 -16.86 -4.04 -16.26
CA PRO A 25 -17.22 -2.92 -15.38
C PRO A 25 -17.09 -3.23 -13.88
N VAL A 26 -17.04 -4.51 -13.48
CA VAL A 26 -17.05 -4.91 -12.07
C VAL A 26 -15.71 -5.46 -11.56
N PHE A 27 -14.88 -6.00 -12.45
CA PHE A 27 -13.67 -6.69 -12.05
C PHE A 27 -12.69 -5.79 -11.25
N PRO A 28 -12.41 -4.55 -11.68
CA PRO A 28 -11.59 -3.64 -10.89
C PRO A 28 -12.14 -3.36 -9.48
N LYS A 29 -13.46 -3.23 -9.34
CA LYS A 29 -14.12 -3.01 -8.04
C LYS A 29 -14.03 -4.22 -7.13
N LEU A 30 -14.10 -5.44 -7.68
CA LEU A 30 -13.88 -6.67 -6.90
C LEU A 30 -12.44 -6.73 -6.37
N VAL A 31 -11.45 -6.34 -7.18
CA VAL A 31 -10.05 -6.28 -6.74
C VAL A 31 -9.85 -5.24 -5.64
N ILE A 32 -10.45 -4.05 -5.77
CA ILE A 32 -10.45 -3.02 -4.71
C ILE A 32 -11.02 -3.56 -3.40
N GLN A 33 -12.14 -4.30 -3.46
CA GLN A 33 -12.76 -4.92 -2.30
C GLN A 33 -11.83 -5.94 -1.62
N LEU A 34 -11.17 -6.81 -2.41
CA LEU A 34 -10.25 -7.83 -1.89
C LEU A 34 -8.95 -7.23 -1.32
N GLU A 35 -8.57 -6.04 -1.75
CA GLU A 35 -7.45 -5.23 -1.22
C GLU A 35 -7.87 -4.34 -0.02
N GLY A 36 -9.08 -4.50 0.51
CA GLY A 36 -9.56 -3.74 1.66
C GLY A 36 -9.84 -2.27 1.38
N GLY A 37 -10.14 -1.91 0.12
CA GLY A 37 -10.48 -0.53 -0.29
C GLY A 37 -9.29 0.36 -0.65
N ASN A 38 -8.08 -0.19 -0.78
CA ASN A 38 -6.90 0.58 -1.18
C ASN A 38 -6.75 0.65 -2.71
N ASP A 39 -7.13 1.79 -3.30
CA ASP A 39 -7.09 2.00 -4.76
C ASP A 39 -5.68 1.86 -5.37
N ALA A 40 -4.63 2.28 -4.64
CA ALA A 40 -3.25 2.18 -5.14
C ALA A 40 -2.75 0.72 -5.15
N SER A 41 -3.05 -0.05 -4.10
CA SER A 41 -2.76 -1.49 -4.04
C SER A 41 -3.55 -2.25 -5.11
N ALA A 42 -4.83 -1.93 -5.25
CA ALA A 42 -5.71 -2.52 -6.25
C ALA A 42 -5.27 -2.22 -7.69
N ALA A 43 -4.84 -0.99 -7.97
CA ALA A 43 -4.25 -0.64 -9.26
C ALA A 43 -2.99 -1.48 -9.56
N ASN A 44 -2.11 -1.68 -8.58
CA ASN A 44 -0.94 -2.55 -8.74
C ASN A 44 -1.34 -4.00 -9.05
N ALA A 45 -2.31 -4.54 -8.31
CA ALA A 45 -2.81 -5.89 -8.51
C ALA A 45 -3.43 -6.07 -9.90
N LEU A 46 -4.25 -5.10 -10.37
CA LEU A 46 -4.88 -5.12 -11.69
C LEU A 46 -3.87 -5.03 -12.84
N GLY A 47 -2.81 -4.25 -12.66
CA GLY A 47 -1.69 -4.19 -13.60
C GLY A 47 -1.04 -5.56 -13.79
N LEU A 48 -0.64 -6.18 -12.67
CA LEU A 48 -0.05 -7.51 -12.67
C LEU A 48 -1.02 -8.55 -13.25
N PHE A 49 -2.32 -8.41 -12.97
CA PHE A 49 -3.37 -9.27 -13.50
C PHE A 49 -3.44 -9.27 -15.03
N GLY A 50 -3.48 -8.07 -15.62
CA GLY A 50 -3.47 -7.89 -17.08
C GLY A 50 -2.20 -8.44 -17.71
N THR A 51 -1.04 -8.18 -17.08
CA THR A 51 0.26 -8.67 -17.55
C THR A 51 0.40 -10.18 -17.49
N VAL A 52 -0.05 -10.84 -16.41
CA VAL A 52 -0.02 -12.31 -16.31
C VAL A 52 -0.84 -12.94 -17.42
N TRP A 53 -2.04 -12.42 -17.68
CA TRP A 53 -2.87 -12.89 -18.78
C TRP A 53 -2.20 -12.75 -20.14
N ALA A 54 -1.71 -11.54 -20.43
CA ALA A 54 -1.07 -11.23 -21.70
C ALA A 54 0.20 -12.05 -21.90
N ALA A 55 0.95 -12.32 -20.82
CA ALA A 55 2.15 -13.17 -20.86
C ALA A 55 1.80 -14.64 -21.17
N MET A 56 0.76 -15.18 -20.53
CA MET A 56 0.28 -16.52 -20.84
C MET A 56 -0.22 -16.59 -22.29
N GLN A 57 -1.02 -15.63 -22.75
CA GLN A 57 -1.48 -15.58 -24.14
C GLN A 57 -0.34 -15.42 -25.15
N PHE A 58 0.66 -14.59 -24.84
CA PHE A 58 1.83 -14.44 -25.70
C PHE A 58 2.58 -15.75 -25.91
N VAL A 59 2.71 -16.58 -24.86
CA VAL A 59 3.39 -17.89 -24.95
C VAL A 59 2.50 -18.98 -25.54
N PHE A 60 1.25 -19.07 -25.08
CA PHE A 60 0.37 -20.21 -25.36
C PHE A 60 -0.52 -20.03 -26.59
N ALA A 61 -0.80 -18.81 -27.06
CA ALA A 61 -1.62 -18.63 -28.26
C ALA A 61 -1.04 -19.33 -29.52
N PRO A 62 0.29 -19.27 -29.81
CA PRO A 62 0.88 -20.06 -30.90
C PRO A 62 0.79 -21.57 -30.66
N VAL A 63 0.89 -22.01 -29.40
CA VAL A 63 0.79 -23.42 -29.01
C VAL A 63 -0.63 -23.94 -29.26
N LEU A 64 -1.66 -23.20 -28.85
CA LEU A 64 -3.07 -23.53 -29.09
C LEU A 64 -3.41 -23.54 -30.58
N GLY A 65 -2.85 -22.60 -31.36
CA GLY A 65 -2.96 -22.59 -32.82
C GLY A 65 -2.41 -23.88 -33.44
N ALA A 66 -1.15 -24.21 -33.14
CA ALA A 66 -0.50 -25.43 -33.64
C ALA A 66 -1.17 -26.72 -33.12
N LEU A 67 -1.72 -26.70 -31.90
CA LEU A 67 -2.50 -27.79 -31.36
C LEU A 67 -3.78 -27.99 -32.18
N SER A 68 -4.49 -26.90 -32.50
CA SER A 68 -5.72 -26.96 -33.29
C SER A 68 -5.48 -27.46 -34.73
N ASP A 69 -4.31 -27.18 -35.32
CA ASP A 69 -3.91 -27.75 -36.61
C ASP A 69 -3.66 -29.27 -36.53
N ARG A 70 -3.30 -29.80 -35.35
CA ARG A 70 -2.99 -31.22 -35.14
C ARG A 70 -4.19 -32.05 -34.72
N VAL A 71 -4.99 -31.57 -33.77
CA VAL A 71 -6.09 -32.36 -33.19
C VAL A 71 -7.45 -32.03 -33.81
N GLY A 72 -7.54 -30.92 -34.53
CA GLY A 72 -8.79 -30.36 -35.06
C GLY A 72 -9.19 -29.07 -34.36
N ARG A 73 -10.05 -28.27 -35.00
CA ARG A 73 -10.50 -26.96 -34.49
C ARG A 73 -11.49 -27.11 -33.35
N ARG A 74 -12.40 -28.09 -33.46
CA ARG A 74 -13.50 -28.27 -32.50
C ARG A 74 -13.00 -28.53 -31.08
N PRO A 75 -12.08 -29.49 -30.80
CA PRO A 75 -11.60 -29.75 -29.44
C PRO A 75 -10.98 -28.53 -28.77
N VAL A 76 -10.25 -27.71 -29.54
CA VAL A 76 -9.54 -26.54 -29.01
C VAL A 76 -10.51 -25.39 -28.70
N ILE A 77 -11.55 -25.18 -29.52
CA ILE A 77 -12.64 -24.22 -29.21
C ILE A 77 -13.37 -24.63 -27.93
N LEU A 78 -13.70 -25.93 -27.77
CA LEU A 78 -14.40 -26.41 -26.57
C LEU A 78 -13.54 -26.29 -25.30
N LEU A 79 -12.25 -26.58 -25.40
CA LEU A 79 -11.30 -26.36 -24.30
C LEU A 79 -11.24 -24.89 -23.89
N SER A 80 -11.29 -23.97 -24.86
CA SER A 80 -11.30 -22.53 -24.59
C SER A 80 -12.57 -22.10 -23.85
N CYS A 81 -13.76 -22.52 -24.31
CA CYS A 81 -15.02 -22.20 -23.65
C CYS A 81 -15.11 -22.79 -22.23
N LEU A 82 -14.66 -24.05 -22.04
CA LEU A 82 -14.60 -24.68 -20.71
C LEU A 82 -13.62 -23.97 -19.79
N GLY A 83 -12.43 -23.62 -20.29
CA GLY A 83 -11.42 -22.89 -19.50
C GLY A 83 -11.90 -21.52 -19.06
N LEU A 84 -12.59 -20.77 -19.92
CA LEU A 84 -13.23 -19.49 -19.57
C LEU A 84 -14.36 -19.67 -18.54
N GLY A 85 -15.21 -20.69 -18.71
CA GLY A 85 -16.27 -20.98 -17.75
C GLY A 85 -15.73 -21.29 -16.36
N LEU A 86 -14.67 -22.10 -16.28
CA LEU A 86 -13.99 -22.43 -15.03
C LEU A 86 -13.27 -21.21 -14.42
N ASP A 87 -12.60 -20.39 -15.22
CA ASP A 87 -11.99 -19.13 -14.78
C ASP A 87 -13.04 -18.25 -14.08
N TYR A 88 -14.17 -17.98 -14.73
CA TYR A 88 -15.21 -17.14 -14.14
C TYR A 88 -15.83 -17.74 -12.87
N ALA A 89 -15.99 -19.07 -12.79
CA ALA A 89 -16.43 -19.72 -11.55
C ALA A 89 -15.40 -19.56 -10.42
N ILE A 90 -14.11 -19.73 -10.71
CA ILE A 90 -13.00 -19.51 -9.76
C ILE A 90 -13.00 -18.04 -9.29
N MET A 91 -13.18 -17.09 -10.22
CA MET A 91 -13.22 -15.66 -9.90
C MET A 91 -14.45 -15.28 -9.07
N ALA A 92 -15.61 -15.89 -9.34
CA ALA A 92 -16.83 -15.67 -8.56
C ALA A 92 -16.68 -16.15 -7.11
N LEU A 93 -15.96 -17.26 -6.91
CA LEU A 93 -15.73 -17.87 -5.60
C LEU A 93 -14.51 -17.31 -4.85
N ALA A 94 -13.71 -16.45 -5.48
CA ALA A 94 -12.42 -16.00 -4.97
C ALA A 94 -12.53 -15.31 -3.59
N PRO A 95 -11.96 -15.92 -2.51
CA PRO A 95 -11.88 -15.28 -1.19
C PRO A 95 -10.67 -14.34 -1.08
N THR A 96 -9.66 -14.51 -1.93
CA THR A 96 -8.42 -13.72 -1.94
C THR A 96 -7.96 -13.45 -3.37
N LEU A 97 -7.03 -12.51 -3.55
CA LEU A 97 -6.47 -12.17 -4.86
C LEU A 97 -5.74 -13.33 -5.54
N GLY A 98 -5.15 -14.23 -4.75
CA GLY A 98 -4.45 -15.40 -5.29
C GLY A 98 -5.36 -16.27 -6.17
N TRP A 99 -6.64 -16.41 -5.80
CA TRP A 99 -7.63 -17.14 -6.59
C TRP A 99 -7.89 -16.48 -7.94
N LEU A 100 -7.95 -15.14 -7.97
CA LEU A 100 -8.09 -14.42 -9.23
C LEU A 100 -6.90 -14.73 -10.13
N PHE A 101 -5.67 -14.76 -9.60
CA PHE A 101 -4.47 -15.06 -10.40
C PHE A 101 -4.47 -16.48 -10.95
N VAL A 102 -4.96 -17.46 -10.19
CA VAL A 102 -5.13 -18.84 -10.66
C VAL A 102 -6.10 -18.89 -11.84
N GLY A 103 -7.27 -18.27 -11.70
CA GLY A 103 -8.24 -18.15 -12.80
C GLY A 103 -7.61 -17.50 -14.02
N ARG A 104 -6.79 -16.45 -13.79
CA ARG A 104 -6.18 -15.72 -14.90
C ARG A 104 -5.12 -16.51 -15.65
N VAL A 105 -4.32 -17.30 -14.96
CA VAL A 105 -3.37 -18.24 -15.58
C VAL A 105 -4.12 -19.29 -16.39
N LEU A 106 -5.19 -19.87 -15.84
CA LEU A 106 -6.04 -20.84 -16.55
C LEU A 106 -6.59 -20.25 -17.84
N SER A 107 -7.27 -19.11 -17.74
CA SER A 107 -7.83 -18.36 -18.88
C SER A 107 -6.76 -17.98 -19.91
N GLY A 108 -5.59 -17.53 -19.45
CA GLY A 108 -4.48 -17.19 -20.32
C GLY A 108 -3.85 -18.39 -21.06
N ILE A 109 -3.96 -19.61 -20.52
CA ILE A 109 -3.47 -20.84 -21.17
C ILE A 109 -4.52 -21.43 -22.11
N THR A 110 -5.81 -21.31 -21.78
CA THR A 110 -6.89 -21.97 -22.54
C THR A 110 -7.54 -21.08 -23.60
N ALA A 111 -7.45 -19.76 -23.48
CA ALA A 111 -8.12 -18.85 -24.40
C ALA A 111 -7.57 -18.95 -25.82
N SER A 112 -8.38 -19.51 -26.72
CA SER A 112 -8.09 -19.70 -28.14
C SER A 112 -9.32 -19.50 -29.04
N SER A 113 -10.46 -19.14 -28.45
CA SER A 113 -11.75 -19.05 -29.14
C SER A 113 -11.66 -18.21 -30.41
N PHE A 114 -10.95 -17.08 -30.40
CA PHE A 114 -10.83 -16.23 -31.59
C PHE A 114 -10.00 -16.84 -32.70
N SER A 115 -8.73 -17.14 -32.43
CA SER A 115 -7.80 -17.63 -33.45
C SER A 115 -8.30 -18.94 -34.07
N THR A 116 -8.82 -19.84 -33.24
CA THR A 116 -9.34 -21.12 -33.68
C THR A 116 -10.68 -20.99 -34.42
N SER A 117 -11.57 -20.07 -34.01
CA SER A 117 -12.82 -19.81 -34.75
C SER A 117 -12.57 -19.15 -36.10
N PHE A 118 -11.59 -18.24 -36.19
CA PHE A 118 -11.19 -17.66 -37.49
C PHE A 118 -10.62 -18.75 -38.41
N ALA A 119 -9.77 -19.64 -37.89
CA ALA A 119 -9.28 -20.78 -38.66
C ALA A 119 -10.43 -21.73 -39.08
N TYR A 120 -11.37 -22.01 -38.18
CA TYR A 120 -12.56 -22.81 -38.48
C TYR A 120 -13.38 -22.20 -39.62
N ILE A 121 -13.66 -20.89 -39.58
CA ILE A 121 -14.39 -20.20 -40.64
C ILE A 121 -13.60 -20.26 -41.95
N ALA A 122 -12.27 -20.12 -41.93
CA ALA A 122 -11.44 -20.25 -43.12
C ALA A 122 -11.53 -21.66 -43.74
N ASP A 123 -11.61 -22.71 -42.91
CA ASP A 123 -11.68 -24.11 -43.33
C ASP A 123 -13.02 -24.44 -44.05
N VAL A 124 -14.13 -23.81 -43.63
CA VAL A 124 -15.49 -24.13 -44.14
C VAL A 124 -16.05 -23.12 -45.14
N THR A 125 -15.33 -22.01 -45.39
CA THR A 125 -15.76 -20.91 -46.26
C THR A 125 -14.92 -20.85 -47.53
N GLU A 126 -15.59 -20.75 -48.67
CA GLU A 126 -14.95 -20.58 -49.98
C GLU A 126 -14.17 -19.25 -50.05
N PRO A 127 -13.03 -19.19 -50.78
CA PRO A 127 -12.10 -18.06 -50.72
C PRO A 127 -12.70 -16.66 -50.98
N ASP A 128 -13.68 -16.57 -51.87
CA ASP A 128 -14.38 -15.34 -52.26
C ASP A 128 -15.39 -14.85 -51.20
N GLU A 129 -15.97 -15.77 -50.40
CA GLU A 129 -16.88 -15.43 -49.31
C GLU A 129 -16.17 -15.10 -47.98
N ARG A 130 -14.87 -15.45 -47.83
CA ARG A 130 -14.13 -15.35 -46.56
C ARG A 130 -14.14 -13.96 -45.95
N ALA A 131 -13.90 -12.93 -46.76
CA ALA A 131 -13.88 -11.55 -46.27
C ALA A 131 -15.21 -11.14 -45.63
N ALA A 132 -16.33 -11.50 -46.25
CA ALA A 132 -17.67 -11.23 -45.72
C ALA A 132 -17.94 -12.02 -44.44
N ARG A 133 -17.55 -13.30 -44.38
CA ARG A 133 -17.72 -14.15 -43.18
C ARG A 133 -16.85 -13.69 -42.01
N PHE A 134 -15.60 -13.29 -42.25
CA PHE A 134 -14.74 -12.69 -41.22
C PHE A 134 -15.30 -11.35 -40.72
N GLY A 135 -15.86 -10.53 -41.61
CA GLY A 135 -16.56 -9.31 -41.23
C GLY A 135 -17.75 -9.57 -40.31
N LEU A 136 -18.59 -10.56 -40.64
CA LEU A 136 -19.70 -10.99 -39.78
C LEU A 136 -19.19 -11.55 -38.44
N LEU A 137 -18.10 -12.31 -38.40
CA LEU A 137 -17.52 -12.79 -37.15
C LEU A 137 -16.99 -11.63 -36.29
N GLY A 138 -16.42 -10.59 -36.91
CA GLY A 138 -16.04 -9.34 -36.24
C GLY A 138 -17.23 -8.57 -35.66
N MET A 139 -18.43 -8.68 -36.25
CA MET A 139 -19.65 -8.09 -35.70
C MET A 139 -20.05 -8.72 -34.36
N ALA A 140 -19.82 -10.03 -34.17
CA ALA A 140 -20.07 -10.70 -32.88
C ALA A 140 -19.26 -10.07 -31.74
N PHE A 141 -18.00 -9.67 -32.02
CA PHE A 141 -17.16 -8.94 -31.08
C PHE A 141 -17.75 -7.58 -30.71
N GLY A 142 -18.15 -6.79 -31.71
CA GLY A 142 -18.78 -5.50 -31.49
C GLY A 142 -20.05 -5.60 -30.64
N LEU A 143 -20.93 -6.56 -30.96
CA LEU A 143 -22.17 -6.79 -30.21
C LEU A 143 -21.90 -7.24 -28.78
N GLY A 144 -20.97 -8.19 -28.57
CA GLY A 144 -20.59 -8.63 -27.23
C GLY A 144 -19.98 -7.52 -26.38
N PHE A 145 -19.19 -6.64 -26.98
CA PHE A 145 -18.56 -5.50 -26.29
C PHE A 145 -19.54 -4.33 -26.03
N ILE A 146 -20.64 -4.22 -26.78
CA ILE A 146 -21.71 -3.25 -26.52
C ILE A 146 -22.65 -3.78 -25.43
N LEU A 147 -23.15 -5.01 -25.60
CA LEU A 147 -24.15 -5.61 -24.71
C LEU A 147 -23.53 -6.06 -23.39
N GLY A 148 -22.31 -6.57 -23.42
CA GLY A 148 -21.63 -7.16 -22.26
C GLY A 148 -21.47 -6.18 -21.11
N PRO A 149 -20.77 -5.04 -21.29
CA PRO A 149 -20.60 -4.06 -20.22
C PRO A 149 -21.91 -3.46 -19.72
N ALA A 150 -22.93 -3.31 -20.57
CA ALA A 150 -24.25 -2.86 -20.14
C ALA A 150 -24.92 -3.87 -19.20
N VAL A 151 -24.93 -5.16 -19.57
CA VAL A 151 -25.45 -6.25 -18.72
C VAL A 151 -24.61 -6.40 -17.45
N GLY A 152 -23.28 -6.34 -17.56
CA GLY A 152 -22.35 -6.39 -16.45
C GLY A 152 -22.54 -5.26 -15.43
N GLY A 153 -22.79 -4.04 -15.91
CA GLY A 153 -23.10 -2.89 -15.07
C GLY A 153 -24.42 -3.03 -14.31
N LEU A 154 -25.44 -3.64 -14.94
CA LEU A 154 -26.72 -3.94 -14.28
C LEU A 154 -26.57 -5.04 -13.22
N LEU A 155 -25.96 -6.17 -13.58
CA LEU A 155 -25.71 -7.29 -12.66
C LEU A 155 -24.78 -6.89 -11.51
N GLY A 156 -23.80 -6.02 -11.77
CA GLY A 156 -22.91 -5.46 -10.77
C GLY A 156 -23.62 -4.62 -9.71
N GLY A 157 -24.79 -4.06 -10.05
CA GLY A 157 -25.66 -3.38 -9.08
C GLY A 157 -26.34 -4.33 -8.09
N ILE A 158 -26.49 -5.61 -8.44
CA ILE A 158 -27.01 -6.66 -7.54
C ILE A 158 -25.89 -7.17 -6.62
N GLY A 159 -24.68 -7.29 -7.14
CA GLY A 159 -23.48 -7.61 -6.37
C GLY A 159 -22.26 -7.83 -7.26
N LEU A 160 -21.07 -7.54 -6.75
CA LEU A 160 -19.83 -7.60 -7.55
C LEU A 160 -19.50 -8.99 -8.12
N ARG A 161 -20.00 -10.07 -7.49
CA ARG A 161 -19.79 -11.46 -7.93
C ARG A 161 -20.82 -11.97 -8.93
N ALA A 162 -22.00 -11.35 -9.02
CA ALA A 162 -23.09 -11.81 -9.89
C ALA A 162 -22.72 -11.82 -11.40
N PRO A 163 -22.00 -10.82 -11.94
CA PRO A 163 -21.52 -10.85 -13.32
C PRO A 163 -20.63 -12.06 -13.63
N PHE A 164 -19.81 -12.52 -12.67
CA PHE A 164 -18.93 -13.67 -12.87
C PHE A 164 -19.70 -14.97 -13.00
N TRP A 165 -20.74 -15.17 -12.20
CA TRP A 165 -21.63 -16.33 -12.36
C TRP A 165 -22.35 -16.32 -13.71
N ALA A 166 -22.85 -15.15 -14.14
CA ALA A 166 -23.50 -15.02 -15.44
C ALA A 166 -22.53 -15.31 -16.59
N ALA A 167 -21.32 -14.74 -16.56
CA ALA A 167 -20.28 -14.99 -17.54
C ALA A 167 -19.86 -16.47 -17.58
N GLY A 168 -19.66 -17.09 -16.42
CA GLY A 168 -19.34 -18.52 -16.30
C GLY A 168 -20.44 -19.41 -16.88
N ALA A 169 -21.70 -19.14 -16.55
CA ALA A 169 -22.84 -19.87 -17.10
C ALA A 169 -22.93 -19.74 -18.63
N LEU A 170 -22.76 -18.52 -19.18
CA LEU A 170 -22.77 -18.29 -20.63
C LEU A 170 -21.65 -19.05 -21.35
N SER A 171 -20.42 -19.05 -20.80
CA SER A 171 -19.30 -19.81 -21.36
C SER A 171 -19.50 -21.32 -21.30
N LEU A 172 -20.07 -21.84 -20.20
CA LEU A 172 -20.42 -23.27 -20.08
C LEU A 172 -21.56 -23.69 -21.01
N VAL A 173 -22.56 -22.82 -21.21
CA VAL A 173 -23.61 -23.01 -22.23
C VAL A 173 -22.98 -23.01 -23.63
N GLY A 174 -22.04 -22.11 -23.90
CA GLY A 174 -21.27 -22.11 -25.16
C GLY A 174 -20.49 -23.40 -25.39
N ALA A 175 -19.86 -23.94 -24.34
CA ALA A 175 -19.15 -25.22 -24.39
C ALA A 175 -20.12 -26.40 -24.64
N ALA A 176 -21.25 -26.47 -23.92
CA ALA A 176 -22.26 -27.50 -24.12
C ALA A 176 -22.86 -27.43 -25.53
N TYR A 177 -23.19 -26.22 -26.00
CA TYR A 177 -23.69 -25.99 -27.34
C TYR A 177 -22.70 -26.45 -28.41
N GLY A 178 -21.43 -26.07 -28.28
CA GLY A 178 -20.39 -26.53 -29.19
C GLY A 178 -20.19 -28.05 -29.13
N TRP A 179 -20.29 -28.67 -27.94
CA TRP A 179 -20.12 -30.11 -27.78
C TRP A 179 -21.18 -30.90 -28.57
N PHE A 180 -22.45 -30.52 -28.47
CA PHE A 180 -23.53 -31.25 -29.14
C PHE A 180 -23.69 -30.90 -30.62
N VAL A 181 -23.36 -29.67 -31.02
CA VAL A 181 -23.79 -29.13 -32.33
C VAL A 181 -22.63 -28.83 -33.28
N LEU A 182 -21.43 -28.49 -32.78
CA LEU A 182 -20.34 -28.05 -33.64
C LEU A 182 -19.63 -29.26 -34.30
N PRO A 183 -19.66 -29.41 -35.64
CA PRO A 183 -18.88 -30.45 -36.32
C PRO A 183 -17.39 -30.08 -36.38
N GLU A 184 -16.51 -31.05 -36.63
CA GLU A 184 -15.10 -30.78 -36.89
C GLU A 184 -14.91 -30.17 -38.29
N SER A 185 -14.18 -29.06 -38.42
CA SER A 185 -13.91 -28.41 -39.71
C SER A 185 -12.67 -28.96 -40.41
N LEU A 186 -11.71 -29.51 -39.66
CA LEU A 186 -10.42 -30.00 -40.18
C LEU A 186 -10.40 -31.53 -40.28
N PRO A 187 -10.53 -32.11 -41.49
CA PRO A 187 -10.48 -33.55 -41.74
C PRO A 187 -9.16 -34.17 -41.27
N ALA A 188 -9.20 -35.45 -40.86
CA ALA A 188 -8.06 -36.14 -40.25
C ALA A 188 -6.82 -36.23 -41.16
N ASP A 189 -7.03 -36.35 -42.47
CA ASP A 189 -6.01 -36.39 -43.53
C ASP A 189 -5.31 -35.03 -43.75
N ARG A 190 -5.93 -33.93 -43.33
CA ARG A 190 -5.39 -32.57 -43.46
C ARG A 190 -4.72 -32.05 -42.19
N ARG A 191 -4.67 -32.85 -41.12
CA ARG A 191 -4.08 -32.45 -39.84
C ARG A 191 -2.57 -32.41 -39.91
N ALA A 192 -1.99 -31.32 -39.40
CA ALA A 192 -0.55 -31.13 -39.39
C ALA A 192 0.14 -31.93 -38.28
N THR A 193 1.44 -32.21 -38.46
CA THR A 193 2.30 -32.65 -37.36
C THR A 193 2.63 -31.47 -36.47
N PHE A 194 2.57 -31.68 -35.14
CA PHE A 194 2.89 -30.61 -34.20
C PHE A 194 4.39 -30.39 -34.18
N ALA A 195 4.82 -29.14 -34.39
CA ALA A 195 6.22 -28.77 -34.43
C ALA A 195 6.48 -27.60 -33.48
N TRP A 196 7.22 -27.86 -32.39
CA TRP A 196 7.62 -26.84 -31.40
C TRP A 196 8.31 -25.62 -32.02
N ARG A 197 9.11 -25.82 -33.08
CA ARG A 197 9.78 -24.74 -33.80
C ARG A 197 8.81 -23.72 -34.43
N ARG A 198 7.59 -24.14 -34.80
CA ARG A 198 6.55 -23.27 -35.37
C ARG A 198 5.68 -22.60 -34.29
N ALA A 199 5.63 -23.17 -33.08
CA ALA A 199 4.93 -22.61 -31.92
C ALA A 199 5.81 -21.59 -31.16
N ASN A 200 6.50 -20.71 -31.87
CA ASN A 200 7.41 -19.72 -31.29
C ASN A 200 6.85 -18.29 -31.44
N PRO A 201 6.53 -17.58 -30.35
CA PRO A 201 5.93 -16.24 -30.40
C PRO A 201 6.86 -15.11 -30.84
N VAL A 202 8.16 -15.36 -31.03
CA VAL A 202 9.14 -14.35 -31.48
C VAL A 202 9.83 -14.72 -32.78
N GLY A 203 9.57 -15.90 -33.35
CA GLY A 203 10.29 -16.44 -34.51
C GLY A 203 10.17 -15.59 -35.78
N SER A 204 9.10 -14.82 -35.90
CA SER A 204 8.81 -13.93 -37.04
C SER A 204 9.44 -12.54 -36.91
N LEU A 205 9.89 -12.12 -35.71
CA LEU A 205 10.44 -10.77 -35.48
C LEU A 205 11.74 -10.50 -36.26
N GLY A 206 12.52 -11.53 -36.58
CA GLY A 206 13.74 -11.41 -37.36
C GLY A 206 13.52 -10.74 -38.73
N MET A 207 12.34 -10.90 -39.33
CA MET A 207 12.03 -10.28 -40.62
C MET A 207 11.89 -8.76 -40.56
N LEU A 208 11.50 -8.22 -39.41
CA LEU A 208 11.35 -6.77 -39.24
C LEU A 208 12.72 -6.09 -39.23
N ARG A 209 13.73 -6.74 -38.63
CA ARG A 209 15.12 -6.25 -38.63
C ARG A 209 15.79 -6.36 -40.00
N ALA A 210 15.36 -7.32 -40.82
CA ALA A 210 15.92 -7.53 -42.16
C ALA A 210 15.53 -6.43 -43.17
N ARG A 211 14.58 -5.54 -42.83
CA ARG A 211 14.13 -4.45 -43.71
C ARG A 211 13.99 -3.15 -42.93
N GLU A 212 14.87 -2.19 -43.17
CA GLU A 212 14.84 -0.87 -42.51
C GLU A 212 13.48 -0.18 -42.61
N ALA A 213 12.82 -0.31 -43.77
CA ALA A 213 11.48 0.25 -44.00
C ALA A 213 10.40 -0.34 -43.08
N LEU A 214 10.56 -1.55 -42.54
CA LEU A 214 9.58 -2.16 -41.63
C LEU A 214 9.85 -1.83 -40.16
N VAL A 215 11.09 -1.53 -39.77
CA VAL A 215 11.46 -1.21 -38.39
C VAL A 215 10.68 0.00 -37.87
N GLY A 216 10.62 1.07 -38.66
CA GLY A 216 9.88 2.29 -38.29
C GLY A 216 8.38 2.05 -38.10
N LEU A 217 7.77 1.29 -39.01
CA LEU A 217 6.34 0.95 -38.91
C LEU A 217 6.05 -0.03 -37.76
N ALA A 218 6.97 -0.96 -37.48
CA ALA A 218 6.86 -1.85 -36.33
C ALA A 218 6.98 -1.10 -34.99
N LEU A 219 7.84 -0.08 -34.90
CA LEU A 219 7.91 0.80 -33.74
C LEU A 219 6.61 1.60 -33.57
N VAL A 220 6.04 2.12 -34.67
CA VAL A 220 4.72 2.79 -34.64
C VAL A 220 3.65 1.81 -34.18
N ALA A 221 3.66 0.57 -34.66
CA ALA A 221 2.73 -0.48 -34.24
C ALA A 221 2.84 -0.76 -32.74
N PHE A 222 4.07 -0.85 -32.22
CA PHE A 222 4.34 -1.02 -30.80
C PHE A 222 3.82 0.15 -29.96
N LEU A 223 4.21 1.39 -30.28
CA LEU A 223 3.80 2.59 -29.56
C LEU A 223 2.28 2.79 -29.59
N TYR A 224 1.66 2.60 -30.76
CA TYR A 224 0.22 2.60 -30.94
C TYR A 224 -0.44 1.60 -29.99
N ARG A 225 0.03 0.35 -29.99
CA ARG A 225 -0.59 -0.71 -29.19
C ARG A 225 -0.44 -0.47 -27.70
N VAL A 226 0.75 -0.04 -27.25
CA VAL A 226 0.97 0.31 -25.85
C VAL A 226 -0.01 1.40 -25.44
N ALA A 227 -0.05 2.53 -26.16
CA ALA A 227 -0.96 3.63 -25.84
C ALA A 227 -2.44 3.22 -25.91
N HIS A 228 -2.84 2.43 -26.91
CA HIS A 228 -4.20 1.92 -27.05
C HIS A 228 -4.66 1.14 -25.81
N ASP A 229 -3.78 0.32 -25.23
CA ASP A 229 -4.09 -0.50 -24.06
C ASP A 229 -4.14 0.31 -22.73
N ALA A 230 -3.83 1.62 -22.75
CA ALA A 230 -4.05 2.50 -21.61
C ALA A 230 -5.52 2.64 -21.23
N LEU A 231 -6.40 2.79 -22.24
CA LEU A 231 -7.83 2.96 -22.02
C LEU A 231 -8.46 1.75 -21.32
N PRO A 232 -8.39 0.51 -21.85
CA PRO A 232 -8.99 -0.66 -21.18
C PRO A 232 -8.35 -0.95 -19.81
N SER A 233 -7.08 -0.59 -19.60
CA SER A 233 -6.40 -0.80 -18.32
C SER A 233 -6.87 0.16 -17.21
N LEU A 234 -7.31 1.36 -17.58
CA LEU A 234 -7.56 2.44 -16.62
C LEU A 234 -8.99 2.96 -16.60
N PHE A 235 -9.80 2.72 -17.63
CA PHE A 235 -11.12 3.35 -17.77
C PHE A 235 -11.97 3.26 -16.50
N VAL A 236 -12.06 2.06 -15.94
CA VAL A 236 -12.85 1.79 -14.72
C VAL A 236 -12.19 2.41 -13.49
N LEU A 237 -10.88 2.18 -13.29
CA LEU A 237 -10.13 2.68 -12.14
C LEU A 237 -10.13 4.21 -12.07
N TYR A 238 -9.84 4.85 -13.19
CA TYR A 238 -9.82 6.30 -13.28
C TYR A 238 -11.22 6.90 -13.14
N GLY A 239 -12.24 6.29 -13.77
CA GLY A 239 -13.62 6.74 -13.64
C GLY A 239 -14.15 6.64 -12.21
N ASP A 240 -13.81 5.56 -11.51
CA ASP A 240 -14.15 5.36 -10.09
C ASP A 240 -13.41 6.39 -9.20
N TYR A 241 -12.09 6.47 -9.32
CA TYR A 241 -11.26 7.37 -8.51
C TYR A 241 -11.57 8.86 -8.75
N ARG A 242 -11.62 9.29 -10.01
CA ARG A 242 -11.71 10.72 -10.38
C ARG A 242 -13.13 11.26 -10.38
N PHE A 243 -14.12 10.42 -10.70
CA PHE A 243 -15.51 10.83 -10.91
C PHE A 243 -16.53 10.07 -10.06
N GLY A 244 -16.11 9.08 -9.25
CA GLY A 244 -17.02 8.29 -8.41
C GLY A 244 -17.97 7.40 -9.22
N TRP A 245 -17.59 6.97 -10.41
CA TRP A 245 -18.50 6.23 -11.29
C TRP A 245 -18.90 4.86 -10.74
N THR A 246 -20.20 4.60 -10.71
CA THR A 246 -20.74 3.27 -10.37
C THR A 246 -20.49 2.27 -11.50
N ALA A 247 -20.59 0.96 -11.20
CA ALA A 247 -20.46 -0.09 -12.23
C ALA A 247 -21.44 0.11 -13.40
N ARG A 248 -22.63 0.66 -13.12
CA ARG A 248 -23.63 1.01 -14.13
C ARG A 248 -23.17 2.15 -15.04
N ALA A 249 -22.62 3.22 -14.47
CA ALA A 249 -22.10 4.35 -15.26
C ALA A 249 -20.94 3.92 -16.16
N VAL A 250 -20.00 3.13 -15.62
CA VAL A 250 -18.89 2.53 -16.37
C VAL A 250 -19.40 1.64 -17.51
N GLY A 251 -20.36 0.75 -17.21
CA GLY A 251 -20.93 -0.16 -18.20
C GLY A 251 -21.56 0.55 -19.40
N PHE A 252 -22.36 1.60 -19.16
CA PHE A 252 -22.94 2.39 -20.25
C PHE A 252 -21.91 3.20 -21.04
N ALA A 253 -20.88 3.74 -20.37
CA ALA A 253 -19.82 4.46 -21.06
C ALA A 253 -19.00 3.54 -21.98
N LEU A 254 -18.67 2.32 -21.52
CA LEU A 254 -18.02 1.29 -22.36
C LEU A 254 -18.90 0.83 -23.52
N ALA A 255 -20.22 0.69 -23.32
CA ALA A 255 -21.14 0.42 -24.42
C ALA A 255 -21.12 1.55 -25.47
N GLY A 256 -21.03 2.81 -25.03
CA GLY A 256 -20.82 3.98 -25.90
C GLY A 256 -19.53 3.89 -26.73
N VAL A 257 -18.43 3.44 -26.13
CA VAL A 257 -17.16 3.16 -26.85
C VAL A 257 -17.38 2.11 -27.94
N GLY A 258 -18.13 1.05 -27.64
CA GLY A 258 -18.48 0.00 -28.61
C GLY A 258 -19.29 0.52 -29.80
N ILE A 259 -20.33 1.34 -29.54
CA ILE A 259 -21.17 1.95 -30.59
C ILE A 259 -20.33 2.83 -31.51
N VAL A 260 -19.52 3.72 -30.94
CA VAL A 260 -18.64 4.61 -31.72
C VAL A 260 -17.64 3.80 -32.54
N SER A 261 -17.04 2.76 -31.95
CA SER A 261 -16.10 1.88 -32.65
C SER A 261 -16.76 1.18 -33.84
N MET A 262 -18.00 0.72 -33.70
CA MET A 262 -18.78 0.11 -34.78
C MET A 262 -19.02 1.10 -35.93
N ILE A 263 -19.39 2.34 -35.64
CA ILE A 263 -19.61 3.39 -36.64
C ILE A 263 -18.31 3.70 -37.39
N VAL A 264 -17.21 3.91 -36.66
CA VAL A 264 -15.93 4.30 -37.28
C VAL A 264 -15.33 3.14 -38.08
N GLN A 265 -15.24 1.94 -37.50
CA GLN A 265 -14.64 0.79 -38.17
C GLN A 265 -15.49 0.28 -39.34
N GLY A 266 -16.81 0.24 -39.19
CA GLY A 266 -17.73 -0.27 -40.21
C GLY A 266 -18.00 0.71 -41.36
N GLY A 267 -17.99 2.01 -41.11
CA GLY A 267 -18.36 3.03 -42.10
C GLY A 267 -17.23 3.98 -42.54
N LEU A 268 -16.42 4.47 -41.58
CA LEU A 268 -15.54 5.62 -41.83
C LEU A 268 -14.14 5.23 -42.31
N VAL A 269 -13.59 4.10 -41.87
CA VAL A 269 -12.22 3.66 -42.22
C VAL A 269 -12.01 3.60 -43.73
N GLY A 270 -12.87 2.88 -44.45
CA GLY A 270 -12.73 2.71 -45.90
C GLY A 270 -12.81 4.04 -46.67
N ALA A 271 -13.76 4.90 -46.29
CA ALA A 271 -13.91 6.23 -46.89
C ALA A 271 -12.70 7.14 -46.60
N ALA A 272 -12.18 7.11 -45.37
CA ALA A 272 -11.02 7.89 -44.96
C ALA A 272 -9.75 7.44 -45.68
N VAL A 273 -9.47 6.14 -45.75
CA VAL A 273 -8.31 5.60 -46.47
C VAL A 273 -8.40 5.89 -47.96
N LYS A 274 -9.58 5.77 -48.58
CA LYS A 274 -9.77 6.10 -50.01
C LYS A 274 -9.54 7.59 -50.32
N ARG A 275 -9.95 8.50 -49.42
CA ARG A 275 -9.81 9.96 -49.62
C ARG A 275 -8.43 10.51 -49.23
N LEU A 276 -7.84 10.01 -48.14
CA LEU A 276 -6.61 10.56 -47.57
C LEU A 276 -5.36 9.77 -47.97
N GLY A 277 -5.51 8.50 -48.35
CA GLY A 277 -4.41 7.55 -48.47
C GLY A 277 -3.94 7.01 -47.10
N GLU A 278 -3.29 5.85 -47.11
CA GLU A 278 -2.91 5.11 -45.88
C GLU A 278 -1.98 5.93 -44.97
N SER A 279 -0.93 6.57 -45.51
CA SER A 279 0.01 7.37 -44.71
C SER A 279 -0.65 8.55 -43.98
N ARG A 280 -1.56 9.27 -44.64
CA ARG A 280 -2.24 10.42 -44.01
C ARG A 280 -3.32 9.94 -43.05
N ALA A 281 -4.06 8.89 -43.39
CA ALA A 281 -5.05 8.26 -42.51
C ALA A 281 -4.40 7.76 -41.21
N LEU A 282 -3.20 7.18 -41.27
CA LEU A 282 -2.41 6.78 -40.11
C LEU A 282 -2.11 7.98 -39.18
N ILE A 283 -1.58 9.08 -39.73
CA ILE A 283 -1.23 10.27 -38.95
C ILE A 283 -2.48 10.91 -38.33
N VAL A 284 -3.58 11.00 -39.09
CA VAL A 284 -4.85 11.55 -38.61
C VAL A 284 -5.40 10.71 -37.45
N GLY A 285 -5.40 9.38 -37.59
CA GLY A 285 -5.81 8.48 -36.50
C GLY A 285 -4.96 8.67 -35.25
N LEU A 286 -3.63 8.71 -35.39
CA LEU A 286 -2.72 8.91 -34.26
C LEU A 286 -2.94 10.27 -33.57
N ALA A 287 -3.22 11.33 -34.34
CA ALA A 287 -3.49 12.66 -33.80
C ALA A 287 -4.80 12.71 -33.01
N PHE A 288 -5.86 12.09 -33.51
CA PHE A 288 -7.12 11.96 -32.77
C PHE A 288 -6.96 11.10 -31.50
N GLY A 289 -6.17 10.03 -31.56
CA GLY A 289 -5.82 9.25 -30.39
C GLY A 289 -5.08 10.07 -29.33
N ALA A 290 -4.07 10.85 -29.73
CA ALA A 290 -3.32 11.72 -28.81
C ALA A 290 -4.24 12.77 -28.17
N LEU A 291 -5.12 13.38 -28.97
CA LEU A 291 -6.11 14.36 -28.49
C LEU A 291 -7.10 13.72 -27.50
N ALA A 292 -7.63 12.53 -27.81
CA ALA A 292 -8.55 11.83 -26.94
C ALA A 292 -7.90 11.47 -25.59
N PHE A 293 -6.67 10.94 -25.61
CA PHE A 293 -5.94 10.62 -24.38
C PHE A 293 -5.56 11.87 -23.56
N ALA A 294 -5.20 12.99 -24.22
CA ALA A 294 -5.02 14.26 -23.52
C ALA A 294 -6.32 14.72 -22.85
N LEU A 295 -7.45 14.62 -23.54
CA LEU A 295 -8.76 14.95 -22.99
C LEU A 295 -9.13 14.05 -21.81
N TYR A 296 -8.91 12.73 -21.90
CA TYR A 296 -9.14 11.80 -20.79
C TYR A 296 -8.29 12.14 -19.55
N GLY A 297 -7.01 12.49 -19.74
CA GLY A 297 -6.10 12.83 -18.65
C GLY A 297 -6.37 14.20 -18.01
N LEU A 298 -6.89 15.17 -18.78
CA LEU A 298 -7.13 16.54 -18.31
C LEU A 298 -8.58 16.81 -17.91
N ALA A 299 -9.51 15.89 -18.20
CA ALA A 299 -10.93 16.08 -17.96
C ALA A 299 -11.23 16.36 -16.47
N PRO A 300 -11.77 17.56 -16.12
CA PRO A 300 -12.12 17.87 -14.74
C PRO A 300 -13.44 17.23 -14.30
N THR A 301 -14.29 16.84 -15.27
CA THR A 301 -15.62 16.26 -15.04
C THR A 301 -15.83 15.02 -15.90
N GLY A 302 -16.70 14.12 -15.44
CA GLY A 302 -17.04 12.91 -16.20
C GLY A 302 -17.66 13.21 -17.57
N ALA A 303 -18.41 14.31 -17.71
CA ALA A 303 -18.98 14.71 -19.00
C ALA A 303 -17.90 15.06 -20.04
N LEU A 304 -16.88 15.82 -19.64
CA LEU A 304 -15.75 16.15 -20.51
C LEU A 304 -14.92 14.89 -20.85
N PHE A 305 -14.81 13.95 -19.92
CA PHE A 305 -14.18 12.66 -20.19
C PHE A 305 -14.95 11.88 -21.27
N LEU A 306 -16.29 11.84 -21.21
CA LEU A 306 -17.13 11.13 -22.18
C LEU A 306 -17.06 11.74 -23.59
N LEU A 307 -16.80 13.05 -23.73
CA LEU A 307 -16.54 13.66 -25.04
C LEU A 307 -15.28 13.13 -25.72
N GLY A 308 -14.36 12.53 -24.97
CA GLY A 308 -13.21 11.82 -25.53
C GLY A 308 -13.59 10.56 -26.29
N ILE A 309 -14.75 9.95 -26.05
CA ILE A 309 -15.19 8.72 -26.72
C ILE A 309 -15.37 8.89 -28.23
N PRO A 310 -16.18 9.84 -28.75
CA PRO A 310 -16.31 10.05 -30.19
C PRO A 310 -15.00 10.45 -30.86
N ILE A 311 -14.16 11.25 -30.19
CA ILE A 311 -12.83 11.65 -30.67
C ILE A 311 -11.90 10.43 -30.74
N GLY A 312 -11.87 9.64 -29.67
CA GLY A 312 -11.11 8.40 -29.55
C GLY A 312 -11.60 7.32 -30.51
N GLY A 313 -12.85 7.35 -30.94
CA GLY A 313 -13.35 6.52 -32.03
C GLY A 313 -12.53 6.67 -33.31
N LEU A 314 -12.17 7.90 -33.67
CA LEU A 314 -11.37 8.21 -34.86
C LEU A 314 -9.93 7.70 -34.78
N PHE A 315 -9.44 7.36 -33.58
CA PHE A 315 -8.18 6.62 -33.40
C PHE A 315 -8.21 5.25 -34.09
N GLY A 316 -9.40 4.66 -34.31
CA GLY A 316 -9.60 3.40 -35.02
C GLY A 316 -9.12 3.40 -36.48
N LEU A 317 -8.82 4.58 -37.06
CA LEU A 317 -8.20 4.70 -38.39
C LEU A 317 -6.74 4.19 -38.43
N THR A 318 -6.06 4.19 -37.28
CA THR A 318 -4.61 3.95 -37.18
C THR A 318 -4.21 2.55 -37.62
N TYR A 319 -4.83 1.50 -37.06
CA TYR A 319 -4.39 0.12 -37.30
C TYR A 319 -4.59 -0.36 -38.74
N PRO A 320 -5.77 -0.18 -39.39
CA PRO A 320 -5.96 -0.58 -40.78
C PRO A 320 -5.02 0.13 -41.75
N ALA A 321 -4.78 1.43 -41.54
CA ALA A 321 -3.84 2.22 -42.34
C ALA A 321 -2.39 1.76 -42.14
N LEU A 322 -1.97 1.50 -40.89
CA LEU A 322 -0.65 0.97 -40.57
C LEU A 322 -0.43 -0.42 -41.18
N GLN A 323 -1.42 -1.30 -41.06
CA GLN A 323 -1.36 -2.66 -41.61
C GLN A 323 -1.23 -2.60 -43.14
N GLY A 324 -2.02 -1.76 -43.82
CA GLY A 324 -1.90 -1.55 -45.28
C GLY A 324 -0.51 -1.09 -45.72
N LEU A 325 0.10 -0.14 -44.99
CA LEU A 325 1.47 0.32 -45.28
C LEU A 325 2.51 -0.78 -45.09
N MET A 326 2.34 -1.66 -44.10
CA MET A 326 3.25 -2.78 -43.84
C MET A 326 3.10 -3.88 -44.88
N THR A 327 1.87 -4.25 -45.26
CA THR A 327 1.61 -5.32 -46.22
C THR A 327 2.06 -4.97 -47.63
N ARG A 328 2.04 -3.68 -48.03
CA ARG A 328 2.58 -3.23 -49.32
C ARG A 328 4.11 -3.30 -49.43
N ARG A 329 4.82 -3.48 -48.32
CA ARG A 329 6.31 -3.51 -48.27
C ARG A 329 6.90 -4.92 -48.30
N VAL A 330 6.06 -5.94 -48.41
CA VAL A 330 6.47 -7.36 -48.47
C VAL A 330 5.80 -8.07 -49.64
N GLY A 331 6.45 -9.09 -50.20
CA GLY A 331 5.87 -9.89 -51.27
C GLY A 331 4.71 -10.78 -50.80
N PRO A 332 3.88 -11.32 -51.73
CA PRO A 332 2.79 -12.24 -51.40
C PRO A 332 3.23 -13.43 -50.53
N ASP A 333 4.39 -14.02 -50.83
CA ASP A 333 4.95 -15.19 -50.13
C ASP A 333 5.43 -14.87 -48.70
N GLU A 334 5.55 -13.58 -48.36
CA GLU A 334 6.05 -13.11 -47.07
C GLU A 334 4.93 -12.59 -46.15
N GLN A 335 3.70 -12.49 -46.65
CA GLN A 335 2.57 -11.93 -45.90
C GLN A 335 2.30 -12.70 -44.60
N GLY A 336 2.36 -14.03 -44.63
CA GLY A 336 2.16 -14.86 -43.43
C GLY A 336 3.19 -14.58 -42.34
N ARG A 337 4.47 -14.43 -42.71
CA ARG A 337 5.52 -14.06 -41.74
C ARG A 337 5.28 -12.67 -41.17
N LEU A 338 4.85 -11.71 -42.00
CA LEU A 338 4.56 -10.34 -41.57
C LEU A 338 3.42 -10.30 -40.56
N GLN A 339 2.33 -11.05 -40.79
CA GLN A 339 1.24 -11.15 -39.81
C GLN A 339 1.74 -11.75 -38.49
N GLY A 340 2.59 -12.78 -38.55
CA GLY A 340 3.25 -13.33 -37.37
C GLY A 340 4.10 -12.30 -36.63
N ALA A 341 4.82 -11.45 -37.35
CA ALA A 341 5.66 -10.41 -36.75
C ALA A 341 4.82 -9.30 -36.09
N ILE A 342 3.73 -8.87 -36.75
CA ILE A 342 2.76 -7.92 -36.19
C ILE A 342 2.14 -8.50 -34.92
N ALA A 343 1.66 -9.75 -34.94
CA ALA A 343 1.10 -10.41 -33.77
C ALA A 343 2.08 -10.47 -32.58
N SER A 344 3.37 -10.71 -32.87
CA SER A 344 4.43 -10.72 -31.86
C SER A 344 4.62 -9.34 -31.23
N VAL A 345 4.68 -8.28 -32.05
CA VAL A 345 4.77 -6.89 -31.58
C VAL A 345 3.56 -6.51 -30.73
N MET A 346 2.35 -6.87 -31.16
CA MET A 346 1.12 -6.61 -30.41
C MET A 346 1.11 -7.35 -29.07
N GLY A 347 1.56 -8.61 -29.04
CA GLY A 347 1.66 -9.42 -27.83
C GLY A 347 2.62 -8.84 -26.80
N ILE A 348 3.82 -8.43 -27.23
CA ILE A 348 4.80 -7.78 -26.33
C ILE A 348 4.23 -6.47 -25.76
N ALA A 349 3.61 -5.65 -26.59
CA ALA A 349 2.96 -4.42 -26.14
C ALA A 349 1.86 -4.70 -25.10
N GLY A 350 1.04 -5.75 -25.32
CA GLY A 350 -0.01 -6.17 -24.39
C GLY A 350 0.50 -6.68 -23.04
N VAL A 351 1.73 -7.22 -22.97
CA VAL A 351 2.38 -7.59 -21.69
C VAL A 351 2.81 -6.36 -20.90
N ILE A 352 3.36 -5.35 -21.61
CA ILE A 352 3.95 -4.15 -21.00
C ILE A 352 2.88 -3.14 -20.57
N ALA A 353 1.87 -2.90 -21.42
CA ALA A 353 0.96 -1.77 -21.26
C ALA A 353 0.14 -1.79 -19.96
N PRO A 354 -0.51 -2.90 -19.55
CA PRO A 354 -1.30 -2.92 -18.32
C PRO A 354 -0.48 -2.53 -17.11
N LEU A 355 0.71 -3.12 -16.95
CA LEU A 355 1.62 -2.78 -15.86
C LEU A 355 2.09 -1.33 -15.94
N LEU A 356 2.53 -0.86 -17.10
CA LEU A 356 3.01 0.52 -17.27
C LEU A 356 1.96 1.55 -16.81
N PHE A 357 0.74 1.47 -17.34
CA PHE A 357 -0.27 2.50 -17.08
C PHE A 357 -0.87 2.40 -15.68
N THR A 358 -1.08 1.20 -15.15
CA THR A 358 -1.59 1.03 -13.78
C THR A 358 -0.55 1.43 -12.73
N GLN A 359 0.75 1.19 -12.96
CA GLN A 359 1.82 1.64 -12.06
C GLN A 359 1.99 3.16 -12.09
N VAL A 360 1.92 3.77 -13.27
CA VAL A 360 1.92 5.25 -13.39
C VAL A 360 0.71 5.84 -12.68
N PHE A 361 -0.47 5.22 -12.82
CA PHE A 361 -1.67 5.63 -12.08
C PHE A 361 -1.50 5.49 -10.56
N ALA A 362 -1.06 4.33 -10.08
CA ALA A 362 -0.81 4.06 -8.66
C ALA A 362 0.21 5.03 -8.05
N ALA A 363 1.29 5.34 -8.79
CA ALA A 363 2.27 6.32 -8.39
C ALA A 363 1.68 7.74 -8.33
N ALA A 364 0.84 8.12 -9.30
CA ALA A 364 0.19 9.43 -9.36
C ALA A 364 -0.81 9.65 -8.20
N ILE A 365 -1.58 8.62 -7.82
CA ILE A 365 -2.55 8.72 -6.71
C ILE A 365 -1.96 8.38 -5.34
N GLY A 366 -0.77 7.78 -5.30
CA GLY A 366 -0.05 7.42 -4.08
C GLY A 366 1.16 8.32 -3.82
N ARG A 367 2.35 7.86 -4.23
CA ARG A 367 3.64 8.53 -3.96
C ARG A 367 3.69 9.99 -4.41
N PHE A 368 3.04 10.31 -5.52
CA PHE A 368 3.04 11.64 -6.13
C PHE A 368 1.68 12.35 -6.05
N HIS A 369 0.80 11.94 -5.12
CA HIS A 369 -0.53 12.54 -4.95
C HIS A 369 -0.51 14.08 -4.83
N GLY A 370 0.55 14.64 -4.21
CA GLY A 370 0.73 16.08 -4.06
C GLY A 370 0.89 16.88 -5.36
N LEU A 371 1.13 16.23 -6.50
CA LEU A 371 1.19 16.89 -7.81
C LEU A 371 -0.18 17.09 -8.46
N GLY A 372 -1.25 16.46 -7.94
CA GLY A 372 -2.62 16.67 -8.43
C GLY A 372 -2.87 16.19 -9.87
N VAL A 373 -2.10 15.22 -10.37
CA VAL A 373 -2.17 14.73 -11.76
C VAL A 373 -2.59 13.26 -11.87
N PRO A 374 -3.78 12.86 -11.37
CA PRO A 374 -4.23 11.47 -11.48
C PRO A 374 -4.39 11.00 -12.95
N GLY A 375 -4.50 11.93 -13.91
CA GLY A 375 -4.58 11.66 -15.35
C GLY A 375 -3.23 11.47 -16.04
N ALA A 376 -2.11 11.51 -15.31
CA ALA A 376 -0.76 11.25 -15.82
C ALA A 376 -0.61 10.05 -16.76
N PRO A 377 -1.22 8.86 -16.51
CA PRO A 377 -1.08 7.73 -17.43
C PRO A 377 -1.73 7.97 -18.81
N PHE A 378 -2.85 8.71 -18.88
CA PHE A 378 -3.43 9.06 -20.18
C PHE A 378 -2.59 10.10 -20.91
N LEU A 379 -1.97 11.04 -20.18
CA LEU A 379 -1.00 11.97 -20.76
C LEU A 379 0.24 11.24 -21.31
N LEU A 380 0.70 10.19 -20.62
CA LEU A 380 1.76 9.32 -21.12
C LEU A 380 1.32 8.62 -22.42
N ALA A 381 0.09 8.10 -22.49
CA ALA A 381 -0.43 7.50 -23.72
C ALA A 381 -0.47 8.51 -24.88
N ALA A 382 -0.91 9.74 -24.62
CA ALA A 382 -0.89 10.82 -25.61
C ALA A 382 0.54 11.11 -26.11
N LEU A 383 1.51 11.17 -25.20
CA LEU A 383 2.93 11.37 -25.55
C LEU A 383 3.48 10.24 -26.43
N LEU A 384 3.14 8.98 -26.14
CA LEU A 384 3.55 7.83 -26.97
C LEU A 384 2.99 7.92 -28.39
N LEU A 385 1.75 8.41 -28.56
CA LEU A 385 1.14 8.61 -29.88
C LEU A 385 1.74 9.80 -30.64
N VAL A 386 2.04 10.91 -29.95
CA VAL A 386 2.80 12.02 -30.56
C VAL A 386 4.17 11.52 -31.03
N THR A 387 4.85 10.71 -30.21
CA THR A 387 6.11 10.08 -30.59
C THR A 387 5.95 9.21 -31.83
N ALA A 388 4.89 8.41 -31.93
CA ALA A 388 4.61 7.61 -33.12
C ALA A 388 4.42 8.49 -34.38
N ILE A 389 3.76 9.64 -34.28
CA ILE A 389 3.62 10.60 -35.39
C ILE A 389 5.00 11.12 -35.84
N VAL A 390 5.89 11.41 -34.90
CA VAL A 390 7.26 11.87 -35.20
C VAL A 390 8.04 10.76 -35.91
N VAL A 391 7.94 9.51 -35.46
CA VAL A 391 8.58 8.35 -36.11
C VAL A 391 8.11 8.21 -37.57
N VAL A 392 6.80 8.36 -37.82
CA VAL A 392 6.24 8.31 -39.19
C VAL A 392 6.80 9.44 -40.07
N ARG A 393 7.08 10.63 -39.52
CA ARG A 393 7.50 11.82 -40.28
C ARG A 393 9.02 12.00 -40.44
N ARG A 394 9.84 11.57 -39.47
CA ARG A 394 11.27 11.94 -39.38
C ARG A 394 12.23 10.77 -39.12
N GLY A 395 11.76 9.52 -39.02
CA GLY A 395 12.61 8.37 -38.72
C GLY A 395 13.00 8.21 -37.24
N VAL A 396 13.62 7.09 -36.89
CA VAL A 396 13.75 6.58 -35.49
C VAL A 396 14.69 7.43 -34.62
N VAL A 397 15.80 7.94 -35.16
CA VAL A 397 16.86 8.61 -34.38
C VAL A 397 16.41 9.97 -33.81
N ALA A 398 15.67 10.77 -34.59
CA ALA A 398 15.14 12.06 -34.14
C ALA A 398 14.04 11.92 -33.06
N SER A 399 13.42 10.73 -32.96
CA SER A 399 12.28 10.46 -32.08
C SER A 399 12.70 10.13 -30.64
N LEU A 400 13.89 9.55 -30.45
CA LEU A 400 14.48 9.30 -29.12
C LEU A 400 14.86 10.61 -28.41
N VAL A 401 15.30 11.62 -29.17
CA VAL A 401 15.65 12.96 -28.65
C VAL A 401 14.40 13.73 -28.21
N ALA A 402 13.30 13.64 -28.96
CA ALA A 402 12.03 14.25 -28.59
C ALA A 402 11.41 13.62 -27.33
N LEU A 403 11.53 12.28 -27.18
CA LEU A 403 11.06 11.56 -26.00
C LEU A 403 11.77 12.05 -24.72
N VAL A 404 13.09 12.18 -24.77
CA VAL A 404 13.91 12.68 -23.63
C VAL A 404 13.61 14.16 -23.33
N ALA A 405 13.42 14.99 -24.35
CA ALA A 405 13.09 16.41 -24.18
C ALA A 405 11.70 16.64 -23.54
N CYS A 406 10.70 15.82 -23.88
CA CYS A 406 9.37 15.90 -23.27
C CYS A 406 9.36 15.46 -21.79
N PHE A 407 10.19 14.49 -21.41
CA PHE A 407 10.38 14.12 -19.99
C PHE A 407 11.05 15.25 -19.19
N GLY A 408 11.94 16.04 -19.79
CA GLY A 408 12.52 17.23 -19.16
C GLY A 408 11.52 18.38 -18.99
N ALA A 409 10.66 18.62 -19.98
CA ALA A 409 9.71 19.73 -19.98
C ALA A 409 8.50 19.54 -19.03
N ALA A 410 8.06 18.30 -18.81
CA ALA A 410 6.96 18.01 -17.86
C ALA A 410 7.35 18.28 -16.38
N SER A 411 8.64 18.22 -16.06
CA SER A 411 9.18 18.65 -14.75
C SER A 411 9.26 20.17 -14.60
N ALA A 412 9.31 20.92 -15.71
CA ALA A 412 9.51 22.37 -15.71
C ALA A 412 8.19 23.16 -15.70
N SER A 413 7.08 22.61 -16.22
CA SER A 413 5.78 23.29 -16.25
C SER A 413 4.99 23.23 -14.92
N ALA A 414 5.48 22.50 -13.92
CA ALA A 414 4.85 22.40 -12.60
C ALA A 414 5.10 23.60 -11.67
N GLN A 415 5.83 24.64 -12.11
CA GLN A 415 6.23 25.76 -11.27
C GLN A 415 5.40 27.05 -11.44
N GLY A 416 4.33 27.07 -12.25
CA GLY A 416 3.67 28.33 -12.63
C GLY A 416 2.15 28.42 -12.50
N VAL A 417 1.43 27.36 -12.11
CA VAL A 417 -0.03 27.43 -11.92
C VAL A 417 -0.31 27.50 -10.42
N ALA A 418 -0.96 28.57 -9.96
CA ALA A 418 -1.46 28.67 -8.59
C ALA A 418 -2.28 27.40 -8.28
N GLY A 419 -1.80 26.58 -7.35
CA GLY A 419 -2.44 25.32 -7.00
C GLY A 419 -3.87 25.53 -6.48
N PRO A 420 -4.76 24.54 -6.63
CA PRO A 420 -6.10 24.63 -6.06
C PRO A 420 -6.03 24.88 -4.55
N PRO A 421 -6.99 25.63 -3.96
CA PRO A 421 -7.00 25.92 -2.55
C PRO A 421 -7.00 24.61 -1.74
N GLY A 422 -6.06 24.49 -0.81
CA GLY A 422 -5.92 23.32 0.05
C GLY A 422 -6.45 23.60 1.44
N LEU A 423 -7.09 22.62 2.07
CA LEU A 423 -7.45 22.70 3.49
C LEU A 423 -6.48 21.85 4.31
N THR A 424 -5.88 22.46 5.33
CA THR A 424 -5.00 21.78 6.28
C THR A 424 -5.54 21.97 7.69
N TRP A 425 -5.17 21.08 8.62
CA TRP A 425 -5.61 21.19 10.02
C TRP A 425 -4.49 20.90 11.01
N ARG A 426 -4.69 21.40 12.24
CA ARG A 426 -3.85 21.11 13.41
C ARG A 426 -4.72 20.63 14.58
N PRO A 427 -4.30 19.57 15.30
CA PRO A 427 -3.15 18.70 15.03
C PRO A 427 -3.31 17.88 13.74
N ARG A 428 -2.22 17.53 13.05
CA ARG A 428 -2.24 16.79 11.75
C ARG A 428 -2.99 15.45 11.84
N ALA A 429 -2.87 14.81 12.99
CA ALA A 429 -3.49 13.53 13.32
C ALA A 429 -4.42 13.74 14.53
N PRO A 430 -5.62 14.31 14.33
CA PRO A 430 -6.52 14.64 15.42
C PRO A 430 -7.09 13.37 16.05
N LEU A 431 -7.42 13.46 17.34
CA LEU A 431 -8.11 12.37 18.04
C LEU A 431 -9.62 12.56 17.94
N GLU A 432 -10.38 11.47 18.02
CA GLU A 432 -11.81 11.53 18.30
C GLU A 432 -12.09 12.44 19.51
N GLY A 433 -13.07 13.34 19.38
CA GLY A 433 -13.41 14.31 20.42
C GLY A 433 -12.30 15.33 20.71
N SER A 434 -11.49 15.73 19.72
CA SER A 434 -10.50 16.81 19.86
C SER A 434 -10.91 18.08 19.08
N ALA A 435 -10.46 19.24 19.56
CA ALA A 435 -10.50 20.48 18.79
C ALA A 435 -9.47 20.45 17.65
N VAL A 436 -9.83 21.04 16.52
CA VAL A 436 -8.93 21.22 15.38
C VAL A 436 -9.00 22.65 14.86
N VAL A 437 -7.87 23.18 14.44
CA VAL A 437 -7.79 24.47 13.74
C VAL A 437 -7.57 24.17 12.26
N LEU A 438 -8.51 24.61 11.43
CA LEU A 438 -8.45 24.49 9.98
C LEU A 438 -7.78 25.76 9.41
N GLN A 439 -6.89 25.58 8.44
CA GLN A 439 -6.27 26.65 7.67
C GLN A 439 -6.44 26.38 6.18
N LEU A 440 -6.99 27.37 5.47
CA LEU A 440 -7.03 27.39 4.02
C LEU A 440 -5.69 27.92 3.47
N SER A 441 -5.03 27.09 2.68
CA SER A 441 -3.85 27.47 1.89
C SER A 441 -4.33 27.87 0.50
N ALA A 442 -4.33 29.16 0.20
CA ALA A 442 -4.63 29.67 -1.14
C ALA A 442 -3.34 30.03 -1.89
N GLY A 443 -3.37 29.93 -3.22
CA GLY A 443 -2.33 30.49 -4.09
C GLY A 443 -2.23 32.02 -3.91
N ALA A 444 -1.08 32.60 -4.26
CA ALA A 444 -0.63 33.95 -3.88
C ALA A 444 -1.46 35.17 -4.35
N ASP A 445 -2.71 34.98 -4.79
CA ASP A 445 -3.61 36.08 -5.18
C ASP A 445 -4.64 36.41 -4.09
N ASP A 446 -4.55 37.64 -3.58
CA ASP A 446 -5.39 38.33 -2.57
C ASP A 446 -6.87 38.53 -2.97
N SER A 447 -7.40 37.73 -3.89
CA SER A 447 -8.76 37.87 -4.42
C SER A 447 -9.86 37.26 -3.57
N ILE A 448 -9.57 36.63 -2.42
CA ILE A 448 -10.57 35.94 -1.59
C ILE A 448 -11.37 36.95 -0.77
N THR A 449 -12.69 36.99 -0.98
CA THR A 449 -13.60 37.90 -0.27
C THR A 449 -14.31 37.22 0.90
N ALA A 450 -14.57 35.91 0.82
CA ALA A 450 -15.17 35.14 1.89
C ALA A 450 -14.82 33.65 1.79
N VAL A 451 -14.82 32.95 2.92
CA VAL A 451 -14.70 31.49 2.99
C VAL A 451 -15.85 30.96 3.83
N ARG A 452 -16.64 30.07 3.25
CA ARG A 452 -17.70 29.33 3.97
C ARG A 452 -17.29 27.88 4.09
N GLY A 453 -17.72 27.17 5.11
CA GLY A 453 -17.45 25.75 5.20
C GLY A 453 -18.24 25.02 6.26
N GLU A 454 -18.07 23.71 6.29
CA GLU A 454 -18.64 22.82 7.31
C GLU A 454 -17.68 21.68 7.66
N LEU A 455 -17.77 21.19 8.90
CA LEU A 455 -17.13 19.96 9.34
C LEU A 455 -18.14 19.16 10.16
N ALA A 456 -18.38 17.90 9.78
CA ALA A 456 -19.32 17.00 10.46
C ALA A 456 -20.75 17.57 10.63
N GLY A 457 -21.18 18.45 9.72
CA GLY A 457 -22.50 19.10 9.74
C GLY A 457 -22.56 20.41 10.55
N GLU A 458 -21.46 20.83 11.19
CA GLU A 458 -21.38 22.11 11.89
C GLU A 458 -20.76 23.20 10.99
N PRO A 459 -21.35 24.42 10.93
CA PRO A 459 -20.78 25.54 10.17
C PRO A 459 -19.38 25.94 10.67
N LEU A 460 -18.45 26.18 9.74
CA LEU A 460 -17.12 26.69 10.01
C LEU A 460 -17.08 28.21 9.87
N HIS A 461 -16.59 28.88 10.91
CA HIS A 461 -16.42 30.33 10.96
C HIS A 461 -14.97 30.71 10.60
N PHE A 462 -14.72 30.96 9.31
CA PHE A 462 -13.39 31.35 8.84
C PHE A 462 -13.14 32.85 9.04
N GLU A 463 -12.05 33.18 9.73
CA GLU A 463 -11.56 34.54 9.90
C GLU A 463 -10.24 34.75 9.16
N HIS A 464 -10.06 35.94 8.61
CA HIS A 464 -8.81 36.32 7.97
C HIS A 464 -7.76 36.67 9.04
N THR A 465 -6.67 35.92 9.06
CA THR A 465 -5.52 36.15 9.94
C THR A 465 -4.29 36.56 9.11
N PRO A 466 -3.21 37.09 9.73
CA PRO A 466 -1.95 37.37 9.03
C PRO A 466 -1.32 36.16 8.31
N TYR A 467 -1.83 34.95 8.55
CA TYR A 467 -1.35 33.68 8.01
C TYR A 467 -2.38 32.97 7.11
N GLY A 468 -3.43 33.69 6.68
CA GLY A 468 -4.52 33.19 5.85
C GLY A 468 -5.83 32.97 6.61
N TRP A 469 -6.80 32.34 5.95
CA TRP A 469 -8.14 32.08 6.49
C TRP A 469 -8.15 30.88 7.43
N ARG A 470 -8.70 31.05 8.64
CA ARG A 470 -8.71 30.00 9.68
C ARG A 470 -10.04 29.86 10.39
N ALA A 471 -10.38 28.64 10.77
CA ALA A 471 -11.56 28.32 11.57
C ALA A 471 -11.23 27.32 12.68
N LEU A 472 -11.90 27.44 13.83
CA LEU A 472 -11.95 26.38 14.83
C LEU A 472 -13.01 25.35 14.42
N ALA A 473 -12.78 24.08 14.73
CA ALA A 473 -13.78 23.04 14.60
C ALA A 473 -13.57 21.94 15.66
N ALA A 474 -14.51 21.01 15.75
CA ALA A 474 -14.43 19.86 16.64
C ALA A 474 -14.61 18.54 15.88
N VAL A 475 -13.83 17.53 16.27
CA VAL A 475 -13.96 16.17 15.74
C VAL A 475 -14.99 15.40 16.57
N PRO A 476 -16.02 14.78 15.96
CA PRO A 476 -16.97 13.94 16.69
C PRO A 476 -16.30 12.82 17.49
N PHE A 477 -16.80 12.54 18.68
CA PHE A 477 -16.35 11.41 19.50
C PHE A 477 -17.15 10.14 19.16
N GLY A 478 -16.49 8.98 19.07
CA GLY A 478 -17.14 7.69 18.80
C GLY A 478 -17.47 7.38 17.32
N ARG A 479 -17.03 8.23 16.38
CA ARG A 479 -17.05 7.95 14.94
C ARG A 479 -15.61 7.95 14.41
N ALA A 480 -15.08 6.76 14.13
CA ALA A 480 -13.69 6.55 13.70
C ALA A 480 -13.47 6.72 12.19
N ASP A 481 -14.53 7.03 11.45
CA ASP A 481 -14.51 7.16 10.00
C ASP A 481 -14.01 8.55 9.57
N SER A 482 -13.59 8.68 8.32
CA SER A 482 -13.16 9.96 7.76
C SER A 482 -14.29 10.99 7.80
N VAL A 483 -14.00 12.18 8.33
CA VAL A 483 -14.93 13.31 8.36
C VAL A 483 -14.58 14.27 7.23
N ALA A 484 -15.54 14.57 6.36
CA ALA A 484 -15.35 15.57 5.32
C ALA A 484 -15.37 16.97 5.91
N ALA A 485 -14.30 17.73 5.67
CA ALA A 485 -14.23 19.16 5.82
C ALA A 485 -14.47 19.80 4.45
N ARG A 486 -15.52 20.61 4.31
CA ARG A 486 -15.84 21.31 3.07
C ARG A 486 -15.59 22.79 3.26
N ALA A 487 -14.94 23.44 2.30
CA ALA A 487 -14.89 24.90 2.26
C ALA A 487 -15.15 25.39 0.83
N THR A 488 -15.93 26.46 0.73
CA THR A 488 -16.22 27.20 -0.49
C THR A 488 -15.55 28.57 -0.37
N VAL A 489 -14.70 28.89 -1.33
CA VAL A 489 -13.92 30.13 -1.40
C VAL A 489 -14.56 31.05 -2.42
N GLU A 490 -15.04 32.21 -1.97
CA GLU A 490 -15.60 33.27 -2.83
C GLU A 490 -14.49 34.26 -3.20
N ARG A 491 -14.42 34.63 -4.48
CA ARG A 491 -13.41 35.56 -5.00
C ARG A 491 -14.01 36.86 -5.54
N ALA A 492 -13.20 37.92 -5.62
CA ALA A 492 -13.57 39.28 -6.04
C ALA A 492 -14.20 39.41 -7.46
N GLY A 493 -14.27 38.33 -8.25
CA GLY A 493 -14.96 38.27 -9.55
C GLY A 493 -16.24 37.41 -9.56
N GLY A 494 -16.75 36.98 -8.40
CA GLY A 494 -17.92 36.10 -8.27
C GLY A 494 -17.64 34.61 -8.55
N LEU A 495 -16.38 34.25 -8.84
CA LEU A 495 -15.94 32.86 -8.97
C LEU A 495 -15.93 32.18 -7.60
N THR A 496 -16.37 30.91 -7.56
CA THR A 496 -16.37 30.08 -6.35
C THR A 496 -15.54 28.82 -6.56
N ASP A 497 -14.56 28.60 -5.68
CA ASP A 497 -13.81 27.34 -5.60
C ASP A 497 -14.37 26.50 -4.45
N SER A 498 -14.41 25.17 -4.60
CA SER A 498 -14.77 24.25 -3.52
C SER A 498 -13.61 23.30 -3.22
N VAL A 499 -13.23 23.20 -1.95
CA VAL A 499 -12.26 22.24 -1.44
C VAL A 499 -12.95 21.26 -0.49
N VAL A 500 -12.69 19.98 -0.70
CA VAL A 500 -13.11 18.92 0.23
C VAL A 500 -11.84 18.21 0.70
N ALA A 501 -11.65 18.15 2.00
CA ALA A 501 -10.54 17.45 2.60
C ALA A 501 -11.04 16.49 3.68
N TRP A 502 -10.50 15.27 3.68
CA TRP A 502 -10.94 14.22 4.59
C TRP A 502 -10.05 14.18 5.82
N LEU A 503 -10.62 14.58 6.94
CA LEU A 503 -9.98 14.47 8.24
C LEU A 503 -10.18 13.05 8.75
N VAL A 504 -9.07 12.31 8.93
CA VAL A 504 -9.10 10.96 9.46
C VAL A 504 -8.70 11.02 10.95
N PRO A 505 -9.67 10.96 11.88
CA PRO A 505 -9.34 11.00 13.29
C PRO A 505 -8.79 9.65 13.77
N HIS A 506 -7.83 9.68 14.68
CA HIS A 506 -7.40 8.49 15.39
C HIS A 506 -8.33 8.21 16.57
N ARG A 507 -8.56 6.93 16.84
CA ARG A 507 -9.31 6.49 18.02
C ARG A 507 -8.66 7.02 19.30
N ARG A 508 -9.47 7.67 20.13
CA ARG A 508 -9.04 8.08 21.48
C ARG A 508 -9.00 6.84 22.37
N ARG A 509 -7.81 6.40 22.79
CA ARG A 509 -7.67 5.32 23.79
C ARG A 509 -8.03 5.87 25.17
N ALA A 510 -9.27 5.64 25.59
CA ALA A 510 -9.73 6.02 26.93
C ALA A 510 -9.73 4.82 27.88
N PRO A 511 -9.33 4.99 29.16
CA PRO A 511 -9.49 3.98 30.20
C PRO A 511 -10.97 3.56 30.34
N ARG A 512 -11.20 2.28 30.66
CA ARG A 512 -12.52 1.76 31.01
C ARG A 512 -12.64 1.67 32.52
N GLU A 513 -13.62 2.37 33.08
CA GLU A 513 -13.96 2.25 34.49
C GLU A 513 -15.12 1.27 34.66
N ARG A 514 -14.96 0.27 35.55
CA ARG A 514 -15.97 -0.75 35.82
C ARG A 514 -16.64 -0.45 37.16
N LEU A 515 -17.91 -0.06 37.11
CA LEU A 515 -18.73 0.22 38.29
C LEU A 515 -19.79 -0.86 38.45
N ARG A 516 -19.94 -1.40 39.67
CA ARG A 516 -21.06 -2.25 40.06
C ARG A 516 -22.03 -1.39 40.85
N VAL A 517 -23.24 -1.23 40.33
CA VAL A 517 -24.32 -0.46 40.97
C VAL A 517 -25.61 -1.26 40.90
N ALA A 518 -26.51 -1.03 41.85
CA ALA A 518 -27.85 -1.63 41.82
C ALA A 518 -28.61 -1.18 40.53
N PRO A 519 -29.43 -2.05 39.90
CA PRO A 519 -30.03 -1.77 38.59
C PRO A 519 -30.88 -0.50 38.53
N ASP A 520 -31.57 -0.18 39.62
CA ASP A 520 -32.38 1.02 39.86
C ASP A 520 -31.55 2.32 39.93
N LEU A 521 -30.26 2.24 40.29
CA LEU A 521 -29.34 3.38 40.33
C LEU A 521 -28.59 3.60 39.01
N ALA A 522 -28.70 2.68 38.04
CA ALA A 522 -28.02 2.79 36.75
C ALA A 522 -28.81 3.62 35.71
N GLN A 523 -30.12 3.74 35.88
CA GLN A 523 -31.01 4.49 34.98
C GLN A 523 -31.66 5.67 35.71
N PRO A 524 -32.01 6.77 35.01
CA PRO A 524 -32.97 7.74 35.52
C PRO A 524 -34.34 7.05 35.70
N PRO A 525 -35.16 7.47 36.68
CA PRO A 525 -36.56 7.07 36.73
C PRO A 525 -37.30 7.47 35.44
N ASP A 526 -38.17 6.59 34.93
CA ASP A 526 -38.96 6.84 33.71
C ASP A 526 -39.75 8.16 33.77
N SER A 527 -40.20 8.53 34.97
CA SER A 527 -40.91 9.80 35.24
C SER A 527 -40.10 11.07 34.96
N LEU A 528 -38.79 10.96 34.72
CA LEU A 528 -37.90 12.08 34.44
C LEU A 528 -37.36 12.07 33.00
N GLU A 529 -37.73 11.10 32.16
CA GLU A 529 -37.23 11.02 30.78
C GLU A 529 -37.62 12.24 29.93
N GLU A 530 -38.88 12.69 30.00
CA GLU A 530 -39.32 13.88 29.26
C GLU A 530 -38.58 15.13 29.71
N ARG A 531 -38.47 15.34 31.03
CA ARG A 531 -37.69 16.46 31.58
C ARG A 531 -36.25 16.44 31.09
N ILE A 532 -35.58 15.28 31.13
CA ILE A 532 -34.19 15.14 30.67
C ILE A 532 -34.09 15.47 29.17
N LYS A 533 -35.06 15.04 28.37
CA LYS A 533 -35.10 15.31 26.93
C LYS A 533 -35.29 16.80 26.64
N GLU A 534 -36.21 17.48 27.33
CA GLU A 534 -36.43 18.93 27.22
C GLU A 534 -35.18 19.72 27.65
N GLU A 535 -34.57 19.36 28.77
CA GLU A 535 -33.33 19.98 29.26
C GLU A 535 -32.16 19.77 28.28
N GLN A 536 -32.05 18.59 27.65
CA GLN A 536 -31.05 18.34 26.61
C GLN A 536 -31.30 19.16 25.34
N GLN A 537 -32.56 19.33 24.94
CA GLN A 537 -32.93 20.18 23.81
C GLN A 537 -32.60 21.66 24.09
N LEU A 538 -32.86 22.14 25.30
CA LEU A 538 -32.49 23.49 25.74
C LEU A 538 -30.97 23.70 25.63
N VAL A 539 -30.17 22.80 26.18
CA VAL A 539 -28.70 22.88 26.13
C VAL A 539 -28.18 22.82 24.69
N THR A 540 -28.77 21.97 23.85
CA THR A 540 -28.36 21.83 22.44
C THR A 540 -28.74 23.07 21.63
N GLY A 541 -29.91 23.66 21.88
CA GLY A 541 -30.35 24.91 21.26
C GLY A 541 -29.39 26.06 21.55
N VAL A 542 -29.00 26.23 22.82
CA VAL A 542 -27.99 27.23 23.23
C VAL A 542 -26.67 27.04 22.49
N ARG A 543 -26.23 25.79 22.29
CA ARG A 543 -24.96 25.51 21.58
C ARG A 543 -25.02 25.83 20.09
N HIS A 544 -26.14 25.57 19.42
CA HIS A 544 -26.27 25.92 18.00
C HIS A 544 -26.41 27.44 17.78
N GLN A 545 -27.11 28.14 18.68
CA GLN A 545 -27.22 29.61 18.65
C GLN A 545 -25.85 30.31 18.72
N ALA A 546 -24.83 29.67 19.30
CA ALA A 546 -23.47 30.20 19.34
C ALA A 546 -22.86 30.43 17.94
N HIS A 547 -23.39 29.81 16.87
CA HIS A 547 -22.96 30.10 15.50
C HIS A 547 -23.43 31.48 14.99
N ASP A 548 -24.46 32.07 15.60
CA ASP A 548 -25.04 33.34 15.16
C ASP A 548 -24.22 34.55 15.65
N ALA A 549 -23.42 34.36 16.70
CA ALA A 549 -22.55 35.38 17.26
C ALA A 549 -21.13 35.30 16.67
N PRO A 550 -20.47 36.45 16.41
CA PRO A 550 -19.06 36.47 16.02
C PRO A 550 -18.17 36.01 17.18
N ARG A 551 -16.94 35.58 16.86
CA ARG A 551 -15.97 35.14 17.88
C ARG A 551 -15.71 36.25 18.91
N LEU A 552 -15.95 35.96 20.18
CA LEU A 552 -15.86 36.91 21.30
C LEU A 552 -14.51 36.89 22.04
N TRP A 553 -13.62 35.96 21.68
CA TRP A 553 -12.37 35.67 22.37
C TRP A 553 -11.15 35.79 21.44
N HIS A 554 -10.05 36.31 21.99
CA HIS A 554 -8.79 36.48 21.24
C HIS A 554 -7.57 35.90 21.95
N GLU A 555 -7.69 35.58 23.25
CA GLU A 555 -6.63 34.96 24.05
C GLU A 555 -6.85 33.45 24.19
N PRO A 556 -5.79 32.64 24.47
CA PRO A 556 -5.95 31.23 24.76
C PRO A 556 -6.81 30.97 26.01
N PHE A 557 -7.64 29.93 25.96
CA PHE A 557 -8.48 29.55 27.10
C PHE A 557 -7.61 29.16 28.29
N MET A 558 -8.09 29.48 29.50
CA MET A 558 -7.50 28.99 30.74
C MET A 558 -8.32 27.85 31.33
N ARG A 559 -7.66 27.03 32.16
CA ARG A 559 -8.39 26.10 33.01
C ARG A 559 -9.24 26.91 34.00
N PRO A 560 -10.50 26.52 34.24
CA PRO A 560 -11.37 27.23 35.17
C PRO A 560 -10.95 27.08 36.64
N ARG A 561 -10.08 26.09 36.92
CA ARG A 561 -9.45 25.83 38.21
C ARG A 561 -8.03 25.30 38.02
N SER A 562 -7.17 25.55 39.01
CA SER A 562 -5.78 25.06 39.06
C SER A 562 -5.62 23.68 39.71
N SER A 563 -6.69 23.11 40.26
CA SER A 563 -6.66 21.83 40.97
C SER A 563 -6.41 20.63 40.05
N ALA A 564 -6.04 19.49 40.65
CA ALA A 564 -5.78 18.26 39.91
C ALA A 564 -7.04 17.75 39.20
N LEU A 565 -6.82 17.13 38.03
CA LEU A 565 -7.86 16.43 37.28
C LEU A 565 -8.22 15.13 37.99
N ARG A 566 -9.52 14.89 38.22
CA ARG A 566 -10.06 13.59 38.66
C ARG A 566 -10.30 12.67 37.48
N ASP A 567 -11.08 13.14 36.52
CA ASP A 567 -11.46 12.39 35.33
C ASP A 567 -11.21 13.18 34.05
N ARG A 568 -11.09 12.45 32.94
CA ARG A 568 -10.72 12.99 31.63
C ARG A 568 -11.79 12.66 30.58
N PHE A 569 -11.81 13.50 29.55
CA PHE A 569 -12.69 13.32 28.41
C PHE A 569 -12.51 11.94 27.76
N GLY A 570 -13.63 11.26 27.51
CA GLY A 570 -13.73 10.00 26.80
C GLY A 570 -13.66 8.76 27.69
N VAL A 571 -13.45 8.86 29.01
CA VAL A 571 -13.45 7.70 29.93
C VAL A 571 -14.77 6.94 29.81
N ALA A 572 -14.67 5.65 29.49
CA ALA A 572 -15.81 4.78 29.24
C ALA A 572 -16.35 4.22 30.56
N ARG A 573 -17.63 4.50 30.87
CA ARG A 573 -18.30 4.00 32.08
C ARG A 573 -19.05 2.70 31.78
N MET A 574 -18.53 1.62 32.36
CA MET A 574 -19.10 0.28 32.26
C MET A 574 -19.92 0.00 33.54
N PHE A 575 -21.24 -0.05 33.43
CA PHE A 575 -22.10 -0.45 34.56
C PHE A 575 -22.51 -1.91 34.38
N ASN A 576 -22.21 -2.75 35.37
CA ASN A 576 -22.57 -4.18 35.37
C ASN A 576 -22.14 -4.92 34.08
N GLY A 577 -20.99 -4.56 33.52
CA GLY A 577 -20.42 -5.21 32.32
C GLY A 577 -20.88 -4.64 30.97
N VAL A 578 -21.77 -3.63 30.96
CA VAL A 578 -22.27 -2.98 29.74
C VAL A 578 -21.73 -1.55 29.63
N LEU A 579 -21.20 -1.17 28.47
CA LEU A 579 -20.85 0.21 28.17
C LEU A 579 -22.13 1.05 28.11
N ARG A 580 -22.31 2.00 29.03
CA ARG A 580 -23.52 2.83 29.08
C ARG A 580 -23.29 4.27 28.66
N SER A 581 -22.14 4.85 28.99
CA SER A 581 -21.82 6.23 28.62
C SER A 581 -20.30 6.47 28.59
N SER A 582 -19.90 7.57 27.95
CA SER A 582 -18.54 8.10 28.01
C SER A 582 -18.56 9.46 28.68
N HIS A 583 -17.50 9.81 29.41
CA HIS A 583 -17.39 11.09 30.10
C HIS A 583 -17.12 12.24 29.10
N MET A 584 -18.09 13.15 28.94
CA MET A 584 -18.08 14.19 27.91
C MET A 584 -17.55 15.55 28.42
N GLY A 585 -16.49 15.51 29.23
CA GLY A 585 -15.85 16.70 29.79
C GLY A 585 -14.64 16.33 30.63
N VAL A 586 -14.23 17.23 31.52
CA VAL A 586 -13.06 17.06 32.39
C VAL A 586 -13.44 17.47 33.81
N ASP A 587 -13.11 16.62 34.78
CA ASP A 587 -13.48 16.85 36.18
C ASP A 587 -12.29 17.40 36.98
N PHE A 588 -12.48 18.55 37.60
CA PHE A 588 -11.51 19.15 38.51
C PHE A 588 -11.89 18.86 39.96
N ALA A 589 -10.93 18.40 40.75
CA ALA A 589 -11.12 18.23 42.18
C ALA A 589 -11.44 19.59 42.85
N GLY A 590 -12.40 19.62 43.76
CA GLY A 590 -12.72 20.83 44.52
C GLY A 590 -13.56 20.54 45.74
N ARG A 591 -13.33 21.28 46.83
CA ARG A 591 -14.26 21.29 47.98
C ARG A 591 -15.46 22.16 47.62
N ARG A 592 -16.61 21.86 48.23
CA ARG A 592 -17.81 22.70 48.10
C ARG A 592 -17.49 24.16 48.45
N GLY A 593 -18.01 25.12 47.70
CA GLY A 593 -17.77 26.55 47.90
C GLY A 593 -16.49 27.09 47.26
N ALA A 594 -15.65 26.25 46.65
CA ALA A 594 -14.40 26.73 46.06
C ALA A 594 -14.65 27.42 44.69
N SER A 595 -13.94 28.51 44.42
CA SER A 595 -14.04 29.37 43.23
C SER A 595 -13.99 28.65 41.85
N VAL A 596 -14.93 28.96 40.97
CA VAL A 596 -14.94 28.55 39.55
C VAL A 596 -14.86 29.80 38.67
N ARG A 597 -13.95 29.79 37.70
CA ARG A 597 -13.68 30.94 36.83
C ARG A 597 -14.04 30.66 35.38
N ALA A 598 -14.48 31.68 34.67
CA ALA A 598 -14.69 31.64 33.23
C ALA A 598 -13.37 31.35 32.50
N ALA A 599 -13.38 30.36 31.61
CA ALA A 599 -12.20 29.95 30.86
C ALA A 599 -11.74 30.99 29.83
N ASN A 600 -12.66 31.84 29.35
CA ASN A 600 -12.38 32.96 28.45
C ASN A 600 -13.51 33.99 28.45
N ARG A 601 -13.33 35.10 27.70
CA ARG A 601 -14.39 36.08 27.46
C ARG A 601 -15.58 35.45 26.72
N GLY A 602 -16.80 35.73 27.16
CA GLY A 602 -18.03 35.27 26.51
C GLY A 602 -19.28 35.86 27.16
N VAL A 603 -20.45 35.49 26.64
CA VAL A 603 -21.76 35.88 27.19
C VAL A 603 -22.38 34.66 27.86
N VAL A 604 -22.90 34.82 29.07
CA VAL A 604 -23.60 33.75 29.79
C VAL A 604 -24.90 33.46 29.06
N ALA A 605 -24.98 32.30 28.41
CA ALA A 605 -26.11 31.91 27.56
C ALA A 605 -27.14 31.05 28.30
N LEU A 606 -26.73 30.37 29.38
CA LEU A 606 -27.62 29.59 30.22
C LEU A 606 -27.17 29.60 31.67
N VAL A 607 -28.12 29.84 32.58
CA VAL A 607 -28.00 29.54 34.01
C VAL A 607 -29.24 28.76 34.40
N ALA A 608 -29.09 27.48 34.70
CA ALA A 608 -30.22 26.60 34.98
C ALA A 608 -29.86 25.50 35.98
N ASP A 609 -30.87 25.00 36.70
CA ASP A 609 -30.74 23.80 37.54
C ASP A 609 -31.33 22.60 36.79
N LEU A 610 -30.44 21.78 36.23
CA LEU A 610 -30.79 20.65 35.37
C LEU A 610 -30.68 19.33 36.15
N TYR A 611 -31.49 18.33 35.81
CA TYR A 611 -31.52 17.07 36.55
C TYR A 611 -30.16 16.35 36.55
N LEU A 612 -29.51 16.22 35.38
CA LEU A 612 -28.25 15.49 35.26
C LEU A 612 -27.06 16.34 35.70
N SER A 613 -26.95 17.56 35.19
CA SER A 613 -25.78 18.42 35.38
C SER A 613 -25.85 19.35 36.60
N GLY A 614 -27.00 19.38 37.28
CA GLY A 614 -27.25 20.27 38.40
C GLY A 614 -27.23 21.73 37.98
N THR A 615 -26.87 22.59 38.92
CA THR A 615 -26.69 24.02 38.67
C THR A 615 -25.57 24.21 37.65
N THR A 616 -25.96 24.68 36.47
CA THR A 616 -25.14 24.72 35.26
C THR A 616 -25.05 26.15 34.74
N VAL A 617 -23.85 26.57 34.39
CA VAL A 617 -23.60 27.80 33.63
C VAL A 617 -23.03 27.42 32.26
N LEU A 618 -23.62 27.91 31.17
CA LEU A 618 -23.03 27.85 29.83
C LEU A 618 -22.62 29.26 29.41
N ILE A 619 -21.39 29.37 28.90
CA ILE A 619 -20.86 30.62 28.35
C ILE A 619 -20.67 30.41 26.85
N ASP A 620 -21.36 31.25 26.07
CA ASP A 620 -21.19 31.38 24.63
C ASP A 620 -20.00 32.28 24.32
N HIS A 621 -19.05 31.75 23.56
CA HIS A 621 -17.84 32.45 23.12
C HIS A 621 -17.94 32.92 21.66
N GLY A 622 -19.08 32.70 21.00
CA GLY A 622 -19.32 32.97 19.58
C GLY A 622 -18.60 32.00 18.64
N ALA A 623 -18.86 32.14 17.35
CA ALA A 623 -18.33 31.29 16.29
C ALA A 623 -18.55 29.78 16.56
N GLY A 624 -19.70 29.43 17.15
CA GLY A 624 -20.11 28.06 17.46
C GLY A 624 -19.53 27.49 18.77
N LEU A 625 -18.66 28.19 19.49
CA LEU A 625 -17.96 27.66 20.67
C LEU A 625 -18.67 27.98 21.99
N VAL A 626 -19.00 26.95 22.77
CA VAL A 626 -19.60 27.08 24.12
C VAL A 626 -18.77 26.31 25.16
N THR A 627 -18.58 26.89 26.34
CA THR A 627 -18.05 26.16 27.51
C THR A 627 -19.11 26.01 28.60
N GLY A 628 -19.11 24.85 29.28
CA GLY A 628 -20.06 24.55 30.35
C GLY A 628 -19.39 24.26 31.68
N TYR A 629 -19.99 24.77 32.76
CA TYR A 629 -19.54 24.66 34.15
C TYR A 629 -20.67 24.07 34.98
N LEU A 630 -20.51 22.82 35.39
CA LEU A 630 -21.59 21.99 35.93
C LEU A 630 -21.37 21.68 37.41
N HIS A 631 -22.43 21.19 38.05
CA HIS A 631 -22.49 20.78 39.45
C HIS A 631 -22.19 21.90 40.45
N LEU A 632 -22.49 23.15 40.12
CA LEU A 632 -22.19 24.30 40.97
C LEU A 632 -23.06 24.32 42.24
N SER A 633 -22.55 24.86 43.34
CA SER A 633 -23.36 25.11 44.54
C SER A 633 -24.03 26.48 44.51
N ARG A 634 -23.44 27.41 43.76
CA ARG A 634 -23.86 28.79 43.63
C ARG A 634 -23.36 29.35 42.30
N THR A 635 -24.18 30.13 41.63
CA THR A 635 -23.78 30.95 40.48
C THR A 635 -23.61 32.40 40.93
N LEU A 636 -22.68 33.10 40.29
CA LEU A 636 -22.38 34.51 40.56
C LEU A 636 -22.66 35.40 39.34
N VAL A 637 -23.31 34.82 38.33
CA VAL A 637 -23.64 35.43 37.04
C VAL A 637 -25.05 35.05 36.63
N ALA A 638 -25.67 35.86 35.78
CA ALA A 638 -26.99 35.67 35.19
C ALA A 638 -26.91 35.58 33.65
N VAL A 639 -27.96 35.03 33.03
CA VAL A 639 -28.07 34.98 31.56
C VAL A 639 -28.01 36.40 30.99
N GLY A 640 -27.19 36.60 29.96
CA GLY A 640 -26.91 37.89 29.33
C GLY A 640 -25.66 38.60 29.86
N ASP A 641 -25.11 38.19 31.01
CA ASP A 641 -23.89 38.79 31.54
C ASP A 641 -22.70 38.52 30.59
N THR A 642 -21.92 39.55 30.29
CA THR A 642 -20.61 39.38 29.65
C THR A 642 -19.56 39.12 30.71
N VAL A 643 -18.83 38.02 30.59
CA VAL A 643 -17.77 37.63 31.52
C VAL A 643 -16.40 37.78 30.87
N ALA A 644 -15.39 38.16 31.66
CA ALA A 644 -13.99 38.20 31.24
C ALA A 644 -13.27 36.87 31.52
N ARG A 645 -12.18 36.61 30.81
CA ARG A 645 -11.29 35.47 31.08
C ARG A 645 -10.77 35.53 32.52
N GLY A 646 -10.98 34.47 33.30
CA GLY A 646 -10.57 34.38 34.69
C GLY A 646 -11.52 35.04 35.71
N GLN A 647 -12.60 35.67 35.25
CA GLN A 647 -13.66 36.17 36.13
C GLN A 647 -14.30 35.01 36.89
N GLU A 648 -14.55 35.22 38.17
CA GLU A 648 -15.26 34.25 39.01
C GLU A 648 -16.75 34.22 38.66
N ILE A 649 -17.28 33.03 38.38
CA ILE A 649 -18.65 32.83 37.85
C ILE A 649 -19.52 31.94 38.74
N GLY A 650 -18.92 31.26 39.72
CA GLY A 650 -19.64 30.37 40.62
C GLY A 650 -18.72 29.62 41.56
N GLU A 651 -19.32 28.70 42.32
CA GLU A 651 -18.64 27.89 43.31
C GLU A 651 -18.86 26.41 43.05
N VAL A 652 -17.82 25.60 43.27
CA VAL A 652 -17.89 24.14 43.18
C VAL A 652 -18.96 23.61 44.13
N GLY A 653 -19.86 22.79 43.61
CA GLY A 653 -20.88 22.10 44.38
C GLY A 653 -20.88 20.61 44.14
N ALA A 654 -22.04 20.02 44.45
CA ALA A 654 -22.38 18.63 44.17
C ALA A 654 -23.86 18.55 43.77
N SER A 655 -24.35 19.53 43.00
CA SER A 655 -25.73 19.58 42.51
C SER A 655 -25.92 18.66 41.30
N GLY A 656 -27.16 18.22 41.06
CA GLY A 656 -27.46 17.24 40.01
C GLY A 656 -27.04 15.81 40.38
N ARG A 657 -26.84 14.96 39.37
CA ARG A 657 -26.58 13.52 39.56
C ARG A 657 -25.09 13.22 39.73
N VAL A 658 -24.54 13.51 40.92
CA VAL A 658 -23.12 13.29 41.26
C VAL A 658 -22.94 12.70 42.65
N THR A 659 -21.80 12.03 42.88
CA THR A 659 -21.48 11.36 44.16
C THR A 659 -20.67 12.22 45.12
N GLY A 660 -20.20 13.40 44.70
CA GLY A 660 -19.49 14.32 45.58
C GLY A 660 -18.98 15.58 44.89
N PRO A 661 -18.40 16.53 45.65
CA PRO A 661 -18.02 17.83 45.11
C PRO A 661 -16.89 17.79 44.08
N HIS A 662 -17.14 18.37 42.91
CA HIS A 662 -16.17 18.59 41.84
C HIS A 662 -16.72 19.61 40.82
N LEU A 663 -15.86 20.14 39.95
CA LEU A 663 -16.28 20.90 38.78
C LEU A 663 -16.18 20.01 37.56
N HIS A 664 -17.30 19.81 36.85
CA HIS A 664 -17.27 19.25 35.51
C HIS A 664 -17.22 20.39 34.49
N TRP A 665 -16.16 20.43 33.70
CA TRP A 665 -15.93 21.42 32.65
C TRP A 665 -16.05 20.76 31.29
N LEU A 666 -16.86 21.31 30.39
CA LEU A 666 -17.03 20.80 29.02
C LEU A 666 -16.85 21.90 27.98
N ALA A 667 -16.57 21.49 26.74
CA ALA A 667 -16.58 22.36 25.58
C ALA A 667 -17.36 21.72 24.43
N ALA A 668 -18.10 22.54 23.70
CA ALA A 668 -18.85 22.13 22.52
C ALA A 668 -18.65 23.13 21.38
N TYR A 669 -18.58 22.61 20.16
CA TYR A 669 -18.63 23.38 18.92
C TYR A 669 -19.94 22.98 18.21
N GLY A 670 -20.96 23.84 18.28
CA GLY A 670 -22.33 23.48 17.92
C GLY A 670 -22.80 22.24 18.69
N GLY A 671 -23.33 21.25 17.97
CA GLY A 671 -23.74 19.96 18.54
C GLY A 671 -22.60 19.04 18.98
N ILE A 672 -21.35 19.32 18.60
CA ILE A 672 -20.21 18.42 18.82
C ILE A 672 -19.51 18.76 20.14
N THR A 673 -19.59 17.84 21.12
CA THR A 673 -18.84 17.96 22.38
C THR A 673 -17.43 17.36 22.20
N PHE A 674 -16.41 18.07 22.67
CA PHE A 674 -15.00 17.67 22.54
C PHE A 674 -14.22 17.96 23.83
N ASP A 675 -12.98 17.47 23.89
CA ASP A 675 -12.10 17.64 25.05
C ASP A 675 -11.75 19.12 25.29
N PRO A 676 -12.25 19.75 26.36
CA PRO A 676 -12.06 21.18 26.62
C PRO A 676 -10.59 21.54 26.89
N LEU A 677 -9.76 20.57 27.27
CA LEU A 677 -8.32 20.81 27.41
C LEU A 677 -7.65 21.14 26.07
N GLY A 678 -8.26 20.78 24.93
CA GLY A 678 -7.79 21.16 23.61
C GLY A 678 -7.85 22.67 23.33
N LEU A 679 -8.65 23.42 24.10
CA LEU A 679 -8.71 24.89 24.03
C LEU A 679 -7.59 25.56 24.83
N VAL A 680 -7.03 24.88 25.83
CA VAL A 680 -6.03 25.46 26.71
C VAL A 680 -4.71 25.61 25.96
N GLY A 681 -4.29 26.85 25.73
CA GLY A 681 -3.11 27.15 24.90
C GLY A 681 -3.37 27.15 23.39
N LEU A 682 -4.63 27.01 22.96
CA LEU A 682 -5.01 27.16 21.55
C LEU A 682 -5.06 28.66 21.20
N ASP A 683 -4.20 29.07 20.27
CA ASP A 683 -4.15 30.44 19.75
C ASP A 683 -4.43 30.40 18.24
N LEU A 684 -5.61 30.91 17.84
CA LEU A 684 -6.01 31.01 16.42
C LEU A 684 -5.18 32.02 15.64
N ASN A 685 -4.54 32.98 16.31
CA ASN A 685 -3.77 34.06 15.70
C ASN A 685 -2.26 33.77 15.70
N ALA A 686 -1.80 32.74 16.43
CA ALA A 686 -0.39 32.35 16.42
C ALA A 686 0.08 31.95 15.01
N PRO A 687 1.32 32.27 14.61
CA PRO A 687 1.87 31.83 13.33
C PRO A 687 1.65 30.35 13.09
N TRP A 688 1.38 29.96 11.84
CA TRP A 688 1.51 28.57 11.39
C TRP A 688 2.98 28.13 11.37
N ALA A 689 3.81 28.69 12.26
CA ALA A 689 5.16 28.23 12.49
C ALA A 689 5.08 26.75 12.88
N PRO A 690 5.94 25.90 12.32
CA PRO A 690 6.13 24.58 12.90
C PRO A 690 6.47 24.81 14.37
N LEU A 691 5.78 24.11 15.28
CA LEU A 691 6.28 23.93 16.64
C LEU A 691 7.77 23.65 16.49
N ARG A 692 8.65 24.51 17.00
CA ARG A 692 10.08 24.21 17.13
C ARG A 692 10.22 23.09 18.19
N LYS A 693 9.79 21.88 17.85
CA LYS A 693 10.65 20.73 18.05
C LYS A 693 11.72 20.91 16.98
N ARG A 694 12.95 21.14 17.43
CA ARG A 694 14.19 21.09 16.64
C ARG A 694 13.93 20.31 15.35
N ALA A 695 13.91 20.98 14.19
CA ALA A 695 13.57 20.35 12.91
C ALA A 695 14.33 19.02 12.85
N LEU A 696 13.61 17.91 12.92
CA LEU A 696 14.24 16.61 12.85
C LEU A 696 14.82 16.53 11.45
N SER A 697 16.16 16.51 11.36
CA SER A 697 16.87 16.36 10.10
C SER A 697 16.30 15.15 9.38
N ALA A 698 15.96 15.27 8.09
CA ALA A 698 15.57 14.11 7.31
C ALA A 698 16.67 13.03 7.38
N PRO A 699 16.32 11.74 7.30
CA PRO A 699 17.36 10.72 7.30
C PRO A 699 18.28 10.89 6.08
N GLN A 700 19.57 10.68 6.30
CA GLN A 700 20.56 10.86 5.24
C GLN A 700 20.44 9.73 4.22
N ASP A 701 20.35 10.09 2.95
CA ASP A 701 20.35 9.12 1.85
C ASP A 701 21.80 8.90 1.38
N LEU A 702 22.47 7.92 1.97
CA LEU A 702 23.81 7.48 1.56
C LEU A 702 23.71 6.22 0.69
N THR A 703 24.54 6.12 -0.35
CA THR A 703 24.76 4.82 -1.00
C THR A 703 25.56 3.90 -0.08
N ALA A 704 25.57 2.60 -0.36
CA ALA A 704 26.34 1.63 0.42
C ALA A 704 27.85 1.95 0.40
N GLU A 705 28.37 2.45 -0.73
CA GLU A 705 29.76 2.86 -0.90
C GLU A 705 30.07 4.15 -0.12
N GLN A 706 29.13 5.09 -0.07
CA GLN A 706 29.29 6.34 0.69
C GLN A 706 29.31 6.07 2.21
N ASP A 707 28.41 5.23 2.72
CA ASP A 707 28.42 4.86 4.14
C ASP A 707 29.67 4.04 4.50
N HIS A 708 30.08 3.11 3.65
CA HIS A 708 31.29 2.32 3.84
C HIS A 708 32.54 3.19 3.91
N ARG A 709 32.71 4.11 2.94
CA ARG A 709 33.82 5.06 2.91
C ARG A 709 33.81 5.96 4.14
N ARG A 710 32.64 6.49 4.52
CA ARG A 710 32.50 7.29 5.75
C ARG A 710 32.94 6.52 6.98
N MET A 711 32.59 5.23 7.09
CA MET A 711 33.00 4.40 8.23
C MET A 711 34.52 4.16 8.23
N MET A 712 35.11 3.93 7.06
CA MET A 712 36.58 3.85 6.91
C MET A 712 37.25 5.15 7.35
N ASP A 713 36.73 6.31 6.94
CA ASP A 713 37.25 7.63 7.32
C ASP A 713 37.18 7.84 8.83
N LEU A 714 36.05 7.49 9.48
CA LEU A 714 35.88 7.58 10.94
C LEU A 714 36.85 6.70 11.72
N LEU A 715 37.28 5.58 11.13
CA LEU A 715 38.24 4.66 11.72
C LEU A 715 39.69 4.99 11.32
N GLY A 716 39.89 5.95 10.42
CA GLY A 716 41.19 6.28 9.85
C GLY A 716 41.78 5.15 9.01
N ILE A 717 40.95 4.38 8.31
CA ILE A 717 41.35 3.31 7.38
C ILE A 717 41.48 3.91 5.97
N LYS A 718 42.63 3.71 5.34
CA LYS A 718 42.88 4.16 3.96
C LYS A 718 42.63 3.06 2.94
N ALA A 719 42.97 1.81 3.28
CA ALA A 719 42.79 0.67 2.41
C ALA A 719 42.40 -0.59 3.20
N LEU A 720 41.49 -1.36 2.61
CA LEU A 720 41.11 -2.70 3.08
C LEU A 720 41.74 -3.75 2.16
N ARG A 721 42.12 -4.89 2.73
CA ARG A 721 42.47 -6.08 1.95
C ARG A 721 41.22 -6.61 1.22
N PRO A 722 41.37 -7.12 -0.01
CA PRO A 722 40.24 -7.71 -0.73
C PRO A 722 39.78 -8.99 -0.03
N GLY A 723 38.47 -9.20 0.03
CA GLY A 723 37.87 -10.44 0.51
C GLY A 723 38.25 -11.64 -0.36
N ALA A 724 38.12 -12.86 0.17
CA ALA A 724 38.33 -14.07 -0.60
C ALA A 724 37.38 -14.12 -1.81
N SER A 725 37.93 -14.39 -2.99
CA SER A 725 37.21 -14.48 -4.25
C SER A 725 36.72 -15.91 -4.48
N GLY A 726 35.49 -16.06 -4.98
CA GLY A 726 34.98 -17.36 -5.46
C GLY A 726 35.52 -17.76 -6.84
N ASN A 727 36.34 -16.92 -7.47
CA ASN A 727 37.05 -17.25 -8.70
C ASN A 727 38.44 -17.81 -8.37
N ASP A 728 38.64 -19.11 -8.63
CA ASP A 728 39.88 -19.84 -8.34
C ASP A 728 41.12 -19.26 -9.04
N SER A 729 40.93 -18.52 -10.14
CA SER A 729 42.03 -17.87 -10.87
C SER A 729 42.41 -16.49 -10.31
N ALA A 730 41.69 -15.97 -9.31
CA ALA A 730 42.01 -14.69 -8.70
C ALA A 730 43.18 -14.80 -7.72
N PRO A 731 44.03 -13.76 -7.58
CA PRO A 731 45.16 -13.77 -6.64
C PRO A 731 44.72 -13.91 -5.18
N ASN A 732 43.47 -13.57 -4.88
CA ASN A 732 42.81 -13.66 -3.58
C ASN A 732 41.71 -14.73 -3.57
N HIS A 733 41.83 -15.81 -4.36
CA HIS A 733 40.85 -16.91 -4.33
C HIS A 733 40.70 -17.52 -2.94
N ALA A 734 39.52 -18.10 -2.67
CA ALA A 734 39.24 -18.74 -1.40
C ALA A 734 40.14 -19.95 -1.15
N ASN A 735 40.71 -20.04 0.05
CA ASN A 735 41.51 -21.21 0.43
C ASN A 735 40.59 -22.41 0.74
N TYR A 736 40.89 -23.55 0.11
CA TYR A 736 40.31 -24.85 0.42
C TYR A 736 41.38 -25.92 0.65
N ASP A 737 42.61 -25.50 0.98
CA ASP A 737 43.67 -26.38 1.47
C ASP A 737 43.68 -26.39 3.01
N GLU A 738 43.50 -27.57 3.59
CA GLU A 738 43.27 -27.73 5.03
C GLU A 738 44.59 -27.51 5.78
N ALA A 739 45.73 -27.75 5.13
CA ALA A 739 47.05 -27.47 5.70
C ALA A 739 47.28 -25.97 5.92
N LEU A 740 46.61 -25.11 5.14
CA LEU A 740 46.69 -23.64 5.24
C LEU A 740 45.53 -23.04 6.04
N ALA A 741 44.62 -23.87 6.56
CA ALA A 741 43.38 -23.39 7.17
C ALA A 741 43.57 -22.70 8.53
N ASN A 742 44.66 -22.98 9.25
CA ASN A 742 44.89 -22.49 10.61
C ASN A 742 46.16 -21.62 10.71
N PRO A 743 46.20 -20.45 10.04
CA PRO A 743 47.37 -19.56 10.10
C PRO A 743 47.58 -18.93 11.49
N TYR A 744 46.55 -18.94 12.34
CA TYR A 744 46.61 -18.43 13.71
C TYR A 744 46.12 -19.53 14.68
N PRO A 745 47.02 -20.43 15.12
CA PRO A 745 46.63 -21.59 15.93
C PRO A 745 46.26 -21.22 17.38
N ASP A 746 46.76 -20.10 17.89
CA ASP A 746 46.51 -19.63 19.25
C ASP A 746 45.14 -18.95 19.35
N LEU A 747 44.14 -19.69 19.84
CA LEU A 747 42.79 -19.16 20.07
C LEU A 747 42.65 -18.53 21.46
N PRO A 748 41.87 -17.45 21.60
CA PRO A 748 41.51 -16.90 22.92
C PRO A 748 40.91 -17.98 23.84
N ASP A 749 41.41 -18.06 25.08
CA ASP A 749 40.89 -19.00 26.06
C ASP A 749 39.54 -18.53 26.62
N VAL A 750 38.51 -19.33 26.33
CA VAL A 750 37.12 -19.12 26.77
C VAL A 750 37.03 -18.93 28.29
N LEU A 751 37.84 -19.65 29.07
CA LEU A 751 37.75 -19.70 30.53
C LEU A 751 38.83 -18.85 31.23
N THR A 752 39.32 -17.80 30.57
CA THR A 752 40.27 -16.84 31.18
C THR A 752 39.72 -15.42 31.12
N LEU A 753 39.58 -14.77 32.28
CA LEU A 753 39.24 -13.35 32.36
C LEU A 753 40.35 -12.49 31.75
N LYS A 754 40.01 -11.27 31.31
CA LYS A 754 40.98 -10.34 30.71
C LYS A 754 42.18 -10.01 31.60
N ASN A 755 42.03 -10.11 32.92
CA ASN A 755 43.10 -9.89 33.88
C ASN A 755 44.00 -11.14 34.09
N GLY A 756 43.79 -12.22 33.33
CA GLY A 756 44.55 -13.48 33.42
C GLY A 756 43.98 -14.50 34.40
N THR A 757 42.94 -14.17 35.17
CA THR A 757 42.34 -15.09 36.16
C THR A 757 41.53 -16.18 35.46
N LYS A 758 41.76 -17.46 35.83
CA LYS A 758 40.96 -18.58 35.33
C LYS A 758 39.55 -18.59 35.92
N VAL A 759 38.56 -18.88 35.09
CA VAL A 759 37.16 -19.06 35.48
C VAL A 759 36.99 -20.47 36.03
N ALA A 760 36.76 -20.58 37.34
CA ALA A 760 36.61 -21.86 38.03
C ALA A 760 35.16 -22.19 38.41
N THR A 761 34.25 -21.21 38.35
CA THR A 761 32.85 -21.38 38.79
C THR A 761 31.85 -20.87 37.76
N ALA A 762 30.64 -21.46 37.76
CA ALA A 762 29.53 -20.99 36.94
C ALA A 762 29.13 -19.53 37.26
N GLU A 763 29.28 -19.09 38.51
CA GLU A 763 29.00 -17.70 38.88
C GLU A 763 29.99 -16.73 38.23
N GLN A 764 31.30 -17.03 38.27
CA GLN A 764 32.32 -16.26 37.56
C GLN A 764 32.06 -16.25 36.05
N TRP A 765 31.61 -17.36 35.47
CA TRP A 765 31.21 -17.42 34.07
C TRP A 765 30.07 -16.45 33.75
N TRP A 766 28.93 -16.60 34.44
CA TRP A 766 27.72 -15.84 34.15
C TRP A 766 27.82 -14.35 34.50
N LYS A 767 28.53 -14.00 35.57
CA LYS A 767 28.65 -12.61 36.04
C LYS A 767 29.85 -11.85 35.45
N LEU A 768 30.94 -12.55 35.11
CA LEU A 768 32.19 -11.91 34.69
C LEU A 768 32.57 -12.28 33.25
N ARG A 769 33.01 -13.52 33.00
CA ARG A 769 33.64 -13.87 31.72
C ARG A 769 32.70 -13.79 30.53
N ARG A 770 31.47 -14.29 30.66
CA ARG A 770 30.45 -14.18 29.62
C ARG A 770 30.15 -12.72 29.29
N ALA A 771 30.11 -11.85 30.29
CA ALA A 771 29.88 -10.42 30.09
C ALA A 771 31.06 -9.76 29.34
N GLU A 772 32.31 -10.14 29.64
CA GLU A 772 33.49 -9.69 28.89
C GLU A 772 33.43 -10.09 27.41
N ILE A 773 33.14 -11.36 27.13
CA ILE A 773 33.02 -11.88 25.76
C ILE A 773 31.86 -11.19 25.02
N ALA A 774 30.70 -11.09 25.65
CA ALA A 774 29.53 -10.45 25.05
C ALA A 774 29.78 -8.96 24.76
N GLU A 775 30.53 -8.28 25.63
CA GLU A 775 30.93 -6.88 25.44
C GLU A 775 31.93 -6.71 24.29
N ASP A 776 32.92 -7.58 24.16
CA ASP A 776 33.87 -7.52 23.04
C ASP A 776 33.19 -7.88 21.71
N MET A 777 32.31 -8.88 21.71
CA MET A 777 31.46 -9.21 20.56
C MET A 777 30.55 -8.04 20.18
N ALA A 778 29.95 -7.36 21.15
CA ALA A 778 29.13 -6.19 20.91
C ALA A 778 29.96 -4.98 20.47
N ARG A 779 31.16 -4.75 21.00
CA ARG A 779 31.97 -3.58 20.63
C ARG A 779 32.65 -3.74 19.28
N GLU A 780 33.21 -4.91 19.00
CA GLU A 780 34.12 -5.12 17.86
C GLU A 780 33.47 -5.87 16.70
N VAL A 781 32.46 -6.73 16.94
CA VAL A 781 31.96 -7.67 15.93
C VAL A 781 30.55 -7.31 15.46
N TYR A 782 29.54 -7.33 16.34
CA TYR A 782 28.13 -7.19 15.94
C TYR A 782 27.51 -5.83 16.25
N GLY A 783 28.16 -5.05 17.12
CA GLY A 783 27.77 -3.69 17.50
C GLY A 783 26.80 -3.67 18.70
N ARG A 784 26.81 -2.56 19.44
CA ARG A 784 26.02 -2.37 20.66
C ARG A 784 24.61 -1.95 20.31
N VAL A 785 23.65 -2.54 21.04
CA VAL A 785 22.25 -2.10 21.01
C VAL A 785 22.14 -0.86 21.91
N PRO A 786 21.53 0.25 21.44
CA PRO A 786 21.30 1.41 22.30
C PRO A 786 20.47 1.06 23.53
N ARG A 787 20.75 1.73 24.66
CA ARG A 787 20.02 1.49 25.93
C ARG A 787 18.54 1.84 25.82
N ASP A 788 18.22 2.89 25.07
CA ASP A 788 16.86 3.43 24.92
C ASP A 788 16.22 2.99 23.59
N VAL A 789 16.24 1.69 23.29
CA VAL A 789 15.51 1.15 22.13
C VAL A 789 13.99 1.30 22.34
N PRO A 790 13.23 1.78 21.34
CA PRO A 790 11.80 1.99 21.50
C PRO A 790 11.02 0.70 21.73
N LYS A 791 9.86 0.84 22.38
CA LYS A 791 8.95 -0.29 22.66
C LYS A 791 8.26 -0.75 21.39
N VAL A 792 7.90 -2.04 21.33
CA VAL A 792 7.14 -2.62 20.22
C VAL A 792 5.72 -2.93 20.69
N THR A 793 4.73 -2.46 19.93
CA THR A 793 3.31 -2.77 20.15
C THR A 793 2.83 -3.71 19.06
N TRP A 794 2.37 -4.88 19.45
CA TRP A 794 1.91 -5.90 18.51
C TRP A 794 0.43 -5.77 18.19
N THR A 795 0.12 -5.88 16.91
CA THR A 795 -1.24 -6.04 16.38
C THR A 795 -1.32 -7.37 15.66
N ALA A 796 -2.40 -8.11 15.89
CA ALA A 796 -2.59 -9.44 15.34
C ALA A 796 -3.83 -9.48 14.46
N LYS A 797 -3.67 -9.97 13.23
CA LYS A 797 -4.76 -10.42 12.38
C LYS A 797 -4.76 -11.94 12.41
N VAL A 798 -5.77 -12.51 13.03
CA VAL A 798 -5.96 -13.96 13.12
C VAL A 798 -6.76 -14.40 11.90
N SER A 799 -6.30 -15.43 11.18
CA SER A 799 -7.09 -16.04 10.11
C SER A 799 -8.03 -17.12 10.66
N GLU A 800 -9.05 -17.46 9.87
CA GLU A 800 -9.84 -18.68 10.11
C GLU A 800 -8.92 -19.90 10.03
N PRO A 801 -9.27 -21.04 10.68
CA PRO A 801 -8.43 -22.24 10.64
C PRO A 801 -8.05 -22.62 9.21
N GLU A 802 -6.74 -22.64 8.95
CA GLU A 802 -6.15 -23.01 7.67
C GLU A 802 -5.57 -24.43 7.76
N PHE A 803 -5.07 -24.98 6.66
CA PHE A 803 -4.38 -26.27 6.64
C PHE A 803 -2.93 -26.10 6.22
N VAL A 804 -2.01 -26.69 6.99
CA VAL A 804 -0.62 -26.90 6.59
C VAL A 804 -0.42 -28.41 6.45
N GLY A 805 -0.22 -28.87 5.22
CA GLY A 805 -0.24 -30.31 4.93
C GLY A 805 -1.63 -30.89 5.20
N ARG A 806 -1.72 -31.82 6.16
CA ARG A 806 -2.98 -32.44 6.61
C ARG A 806 -3.51 -31.88 7.93
N THR A 807 -2.72 -31.04 8.60
CA THR A 807 -3.02 -30.57 9.95
C THR A 807 -3.67 -29.20 9.89
N SER A 808 -4.78 -29.03 10.61
CA SER A 808 -5.45 -27.75 10.76
C SER A 808 -4.64 -26.86 11.70
N VAL A 809 -4.42 -25.60 11.31
CA VAL A 809 -3.60 -24.63 12.02
C VAL A 809 -4.33 -23.32 12.19
N VAL A 810 -3.92 -22.56 13.21
CA VAL A 810 -4.25 -21.15 13.37
C VAL A 810 -3.03 -20.34 12.99
N ALA A 811 -3.17 -19.51 11.94
CA ALA A 811 -2.14 -18.56 11.54
C ALA A 811 -2.49 -17.16 12.07
N LYS A 812 -1.51 -16.51 12.69
CA LYS A 812 -1.58 -15.13 13.16
C LYS A 812 -0.57 -14.31 12.37
N GLN A 813 -1.06 -13.39 11.56
CA GLN A 813 -0.22 -12.36 10.95
C GLN A 813 -0.06 -11.22 11.95
N LEU A 814 1.17 -10.98 12.36
CA LEU A 814 1.53 -10.04 13.40
C LEU A 814 2.32 -8.88 12.81
N VAL A 815 1.92 -7.68 13.20
CA VAL A 815 2.66 -6.44 12.91
C VAL A 815 3.03 -5.81 14.25
N GLY A 816 4.33 -5.81 14.55
CA GLY A 816 4.93 -5.16 15.70
C GLY A 816 5.34 -3.74 15.35
N HIS A 817 4.51 -2.76 15.67
CA HIS A 817 4.82 -1.35 15.46
C HIS A 817 5.82 -0.87 16.51
N VAL A 818 7.01 -0.46 16.07
CA VAL A 818 8.02 0.14 16.95
C VAL A 818 7.65 1.60 17.21
N ASP A 819 7.60 2.00 18.48
CA ASP A 819 7.31 3.38 18.88
C ASP A 819 8.32 4.35 18.25
N ASN A 820 7.84 5.19 17.33
CA ASN A 820 8.66 6.17 16.65
C ASN A 820 8.46 7.59 17.16
N ALA A 821 7.87 7.78 18.35
CA ALA A 821 7.64 9.12 18.92
C ALA A 821 8.93 9.94 19.08
N SER A 822 10.08 9.28 19.28
CA SER A 822 11.39 9.92 19.36
C SER A 822 11.89 10.45 18.01
N TYR A 823 11.45 9.85 16.90
CA TYR A 823 11.81 10.24 15.54
C TYR A 823 10.75 9.81 14.50
N PRO A 824 9.65 10.58 14.33
CA PRO A 824 8.49 10.16 13.54
C PRO A 824 8.70 10.07 12.02
N LEU A 825 9.88 10.45 11.51
CA LEU A 825 10.20 10.39 10.08
C LEU A 825 10.55 8.97 9.60
N ILE A 826 10.76 8.03 10.53
CA ILE A 826 10.96 6.61 10.24
C ILE A 826 9.86 5.84 10.98
N SER A 827 9.16 4.96 10.27
CA SER A 827 8.28 3.95 10.87
C SER A 827 8.92 2.59 10.69
N VAL A 828 8.86 1.74 11.72
CA VAL A 828 9.36 0.38 11.66
C VAL A 828 8.25 -0.53 12.13
N ASP A 829 7.82 -1.41 11.24
CA ASP A 829 6.73 -2.36 11.46
C ASP A 829 7.30 -3.77 11.28
N ILE A 830 7.55 -4.45 12.40
CA ILE A 830 8.12 -5.80 12.41
C ILE A 830 7.06 -6.79 11.94
N ALA A 831 7.27 -7.41 10.79
CA ALA A 831 6.38 -8.43 10.26
C ALA A 831 6.78 -9.81 10.80
N MET A 832 5.84 -10.46 11.48
CA MET A 832 5.98 -11.83 11.97
C MET A 832 4.71 -12.64 11.65
N THR A 833 4.84 -13.89 11.26
CA THR A 833 3.71 -14.82 11.13
C THR A 833 3.90 -15.95 12.11
N VAL A 834 2.91 -16.22 12.96
CA VAL A 834 2.93 -17.33 13.93
C VAL A 834 1.91 -18.36 13.49
N VAL A 835 2.31 -19.62 13.44
CA VAL A 835 1.45 -20.75 13.06
C VAL A 835 1.53 -21.82 14.13
N VAL A 836 0.38 -22.22 14.64
CA VAL A 836 0.25 -23.27 15.67
C VAL A 836 -0.85 -24.26 15.27
N PRO A 837 -0.78 -25.55 15.65
CA PRO A 837 -1.86 -26.50 15.43
C PRO A 837 -3.16 -26.01 16.10
N ALA A 838 -4.28 -26.05 15.37
CA ALA A 838 -5.55 -25.47 15.82
C ALA A 838 -6.17 -26.19 17.02
N ASN A 839 -5.92 -27.50 17.12
CA ASN A 839 -6.50 -28.38 18.14
C ASN A 839 -5.44 -28.92 19.11
N ALA A 840 -4.37 -28.16 19.37
CA ALA A 840 -3.35 -28.57 20.32
C ALA A 840 -3.93 -28.67 21.75
N PRO A 841 -3.72 -29.77 22.49
CA PRO A 841 -4.28 -29.96 23.83
C PRO A 841 -3.57 -29.12 24.91
N ALA A 842 -2.41 -28.54 24.59
CA ALA A 842 -1.59 -27.70 25.45
C ALA A 842 -0.80 -26.70 24.60
N PRO A 843 -0.22 -25.64 25.18
CA PRO A 843 0.68 -24.73 24.47
C PRO A 843 1.83 -25.51 23.81
N VAL A 844 2.16 -25.17 22.56
CA VAL A 844 3.12 -25.96 21.76
C VAL A 844 4.51 -25.32 21.75
N PRO A 845 5.60 -26.13 21.69
CA PRO A 845 6.93 -25.59 21.38
C PRO A 845 6.92 -24.94 20.00
N LEU A 846 7.79 -23.95 19.79
CA LEU A 846 7.77 -23.16 18.56
C LEU A 846 9.16 -22.96 17.99
N LEU A 847 9.32 -23.10 16.67
CA LEU A 847 10.56 -22.74 15.98
C LEU A 847 10.41 -21.40 15.22
N MET A 848 11.14 -20.38 15.65
CA MET A 848 11.21 -19.08 14.98
C MET A 848 12.28 -19.10 13.89
N MET A 849 11.91 -18.70 12.67
CA MET A 849 12.78 -18.71 11.50
C MET A 849 12.90 -17.31 10.93
N PHE A 850 14.12 -16.91 10.55
CA PHE A 850 14.33 -15.69 9.77
C PHE A 850 13.99 -15.95 8.30
N GLY A 851 13.05 -15.18 7.74
CA GLY A 851 12.70 -15.26 6.33
C GLY A 851 11.23 -14.94 6.05
N ARG A 852 10.90 -14.82 4.76
CA ARG A 852 9.52 -14.66 4.29
C ARG A 852 8.88 -16.02 4.04
N SER A 853 7.55 -16.07 4.16
CA SER A 853 6.74 -17.19 3.70
C SER A 853 7.02 -17.46 2.21
N SER A 854 7.80 -18.51 1.91
CA SER A 854 8.01 -19.06 0.57
C SER A 854 7.23 -20.37 0.40
N ALA A 855 6.70 -20.63 -0.80
CA ALA A 855 5.99 -21.86 -1.14
C ALA A 855 6.90 -23.11 -1.16
N ARG A 856 8.23 -22.95 -1.25
CA ARG A 856 9.19 -24.06 -1.32
C ARG A 856 9.42 -24.77 0.02
N ASP A 857 9.07 -24.13 1.14
CA ASP A 857 9.33 -24.65 2.50
C ASP A 857 8.12 -25.35 3.13
N SER A 858 7.03 -25.54 2.38
CA SER A 858 5.75 -26.05 2.91
C SER A 858 5.88 -27.46 3.49
N ALA A 859 6.70 -28.33 2.92
CA ALA A 859 6.87 -29.71 3.39
C ALA A 859 7.56 -29.82 4.77
N LYS A 860 8.62 -29.04 5.01
CA LYS A 860 9.34 -29.04 6.30
C LYS A 860 8.50 -28.39 7.41
N ARG A 861 7.73 -27.36 7.07
CA ARG A 861 6.80 -26.70 7.99
C ARG A 861 5.62 -27.60 8.33
N ALA A 862 5.12 -28.37 7.35
CA ALA A 862 4.12 -29.40 7.60
C ALA A 862 4.64 -30.47 8.57
N GLN A 863 5.89 -30.92 8.42
CA GLN A 863 6.49 -31.87 9.37
C GLN A 863 6.52 -31.33 10.81
N LEU A 864 6.94 -30.07 11.03
CA LEU A 864 6.92 -29.46 12.37
C LEU A 864 5.52 -29.47 12.98
N VAL A 865 4.53 -29.07 12.18
CA VAL A 865 3.13 -29.00 12.64
C VAL A 865 2.55 -30.40 12.89
N ASP A 866 2.86 -31.37 12.04
CA ASP A 866 2.44 -32.77 12.18
C ASP A 866 3.07 -33.42 13.44
N ASP A 867 4.29 -33.03 13.80
CA ASP A 867 4.98 -33.44 15.03
C ASP A 867 4.51 -32.64 16.28
N GLY A 868 3.51 -31.77 16.13
CA GLY A 868 2.89 -31.01 17.23
C GLY A 868 3.61 -29.71 17.61
N TRP A 869 4.50 -29.19 16.77
CA TRP A 869 5.20 -27.92 16.98
C TRP A 869 4.53 -26.77 16.22
N GLY A 870 4.63 -25.57 16.77
CA GLY A 870 4.39 -24.34 16.04
C GLY A 870 5.63 -23.85 15.30
N TYR A 871 5.46 -22.91 14.38
CA TYR A 871 6.57 -22.14 13.83
C TYR A 871 6.22 -20.65 13.72
N ALA A 872 7.24 -19.80 13.76
CA ALA A 872 7.11 -18.38 13.47
C ALA A 872 8.07 -17.98 12.35
N LEU A 873 7.62 -17.09 11.46
CA LEU A 873 8.44 -16.49 10.41
C LEU A 873 8.60 -15.01 10.70
N VAL A 874 9.82 -14.53 10.92
CA VAL A 874 10.13 -13.12 11.14
C VAL A 874 10.83 -12.57 9.90
N ASP A 875 10.29 -11.50 9.30
CA ASP A 875 10.90 -10.85 8.13
C ASP A 875 12.04 -9.90 8.57
N PRO A 876 13.31 -10.23 8.33
CA PRO A 876 14.43 -9.38 8.74
C PRO A 876 14.41 -8.00 8.10
N ALA A 877 13.94 -7.91 6.83
CA ALA A 877 13.90 -6.66 6.08
C ALA A 877 12.88 -5.66 6.65
N SER A 878 11.88 -6.15 7.39
CA SER A 878 10.91 -5.31 8.11
C SER A 878 11.51 -4.65 9.36
N ILE A 879 12.59 -5.22 9.91
CA ILE A 879 13.33 -4.70 11.06
C ILE A 879 14.44 -3.77 10.58
N GLN A 880 15.29 -4.27 9.67
CA GLN A 880 16.42 -3.54 9.11
C GLN A 880 16.75 -4.07 7.71
N ALA A 881 17.00 -3.18 6.75
CA ALA A 881 17.35 -3.57 5.39
C ALA A 881 18.66 -4.35 5.32
N ASP A 882 18.73 -5.33 4.40
CA ASP A 882 19.91 -6.15 4.10
C ASP A 882 20.83 -5.44 3.09
N ASN A 883 21.27 -4.22 3.42
CA ASN A 883 22.28 -3.45 2.65
C ASN A 883 22.77 -2.22 3.44
N GLY A 884 23.91 -1.67 3.02
CA GLY A 884 24.50 -0.46 3.62
C GLY A 884 23.66 0.82 3.43
N ALA A 885 23.02 0.99 2.26
CA ALA A 885 22.23 2.19 1.96
C ALA A 885 21.01 2.36 2.88
N GLY A 886 20.50 1.25 3.43
CA GLY A 886 19.35 1.24 4.33
C GLY A 886 19.68 1.46 5.80
N LEU A 887 20.95 1.61 6.20
CA LEU A 887 21.35 1.73 7.61
C LEU A 887 20.84 3.01 8.31
N THR A 888 20.58 4.08 7.55
CA THR A 888 19.94 5.31 8.04
C THR A 888 18.41 5.21 8.11
N ARG A 889 17.86 4.04 7.73
CA ARG A 889 16.44 3.65 7.82
C ARG A 889 16.30 2.40 8.69
N GLY A 890 15.08 1.89 8.86
CA GLY A 890 14.80 0.74 9.72
C GLY A 890 15.06 1.06 11.20
N ILE A 891 15.21 0.04 12.03
CA ILE A 891 15.44 0.22 13.47
C ILE A 891 16.75 0.97 13.77
N ILE A 892 17.83 0.71 13.02
CA ILE A 892 19.11 1.40 13.18
C ILE A 892 18.95 2.89 12.85
N GLY A 893 18.29 3.19 11.74
CA GLY A 893 17.95 4.56 11.36
C GLY A 893 17.06 5.25 12.39
N LEU A 894 16.05 4.56 12.92
CA LEU A 894 15.11 5.12 13.89
C LEU A 894 15.85 5.54 15.18
N VAL A 895 16.66 4.65 15.77
CA VAL A 895 17.41 4.95 16.99
C VAL A 895 18.47 6.02 16.78
N ASN A 896 19.05 6.07 15.58
CA ASN A 896 20.04 7.08 15.20
C ASN A 896 19.41 8.36 14.60
N ARG A 897 18.08 8.51 14.66
CA ARG A 897 17.35 9.69 14.16
C ARG A 897 17.69 10.03 12.71
N GLY A 898 17.75 8.99 11.88
CA GLY A 898 18.07 9.05 10.47
C GLY A 898 19.54 9.34 10.15
N GLN A 899 20.42 9.39 11.14
CA GLN A 899 21.85 9.63 10.93
C GLN A 899 22.62 8.32 10.78
N PRO A 900 23.75 8.33 10.05
CA PRO A 900 24.61 7.16 9.92
C PRO A 900 25.12 6.68 11.27
N ARG A 901 25.26 5.37 11.40
CA ARG A 901 25.72 4.71 12.64
C ARG A 901 27.15 5.10 13.02
N ARG A 902 27.45 5.03 14.31
CA ARG A 902 28.81 5.15 14.87
C ARG A 902 29.56 3.82 14.77
N PRO A 903 30.90 3.81 14.93
CA PRO A 903 31.68 2.57 14.77
C PRO A 903 31.27 1.42 15.69
N ASP A 904 30.79 1.70 16.90
CA ASP A 904 30.39 0.69 17.88
C ASP A 904 28.87 0.42 17.91
N ASP A 905 28.08 1.09 17.08
CA ASP A 905 26.65 0.81 16.96
C ASP A 905 26.42 -0.51 16.19
N TRP A 906 25.36 -1.23 16.56
CA TRP A 906 24.90 -2.47 15.91
C TRP A 906 24.87 -2.45 14.38
N GLY A 907 25.26 -3.58 13.79
CA GLY A 907 25.00 -3.92 12.39
C GLY A 907 23.66 -4.64 12.21
N ALA A 908 23.32 -4.97 10.97
CA ALA A 908 22.04 -5.57 10.62
C ALA A 908 21.79 -6.93 11.31
N LEU A 909 22.82 -7.78 11.48
CA LEU A 909 22.66 -9.08 12.16
C LEU A 909 22.17 -8.91 13.61
N ARG A 910 22.73 -7.93 14.31
CA ARG A 910 22.35 -7.61 15.69
C ARG A 910 20.98 -6.95 15.77
N ALA A 911 20.62 -6.12 14.79
CA ALA A 911 19.29 -5.55 14.67
C ALA A 911 18.21 -6.62 14.42
N TRP A 912 18.47 -7.59 13.53
CA TRP A 912 17.57 -8.73 13.29
C TRP A 912 17.41 -9.60 14.53
N ALA A 913 18.50 -9.89 15.23
CA ALA A 913 18.49 -10.59 16.52
C ALA A 913 17.62 -9.87 17.57
N TRP A 914 17.72 -8.53 17.63
CA TRP A 914 16.84 -7.73 18.50
C TRP A 914 15.37 -7.83 18.09
N GLY A 915 15.05 -7.78 16.79
CA GLY A 915 13.68 -7.91 16.32
C GLY A 915 13.07 -9.29 16.61
N ALA A 916 13.86 -10.36 16.47
CA ALA A 916 13.46 -11.70 16.90
C ALA A 916 13.18 -11.77 18.41
N ALA A 917 14.01 -11.11 19.24
CA ALA A 917 13.77 -11.00 20.68
C ALA A 917 12.47 -10.24 21.01
N ARG A 918 12.11 -9.20 20.24
CA ARG A 918 10.81 -8.51 20.38
C ARG A 918 9.64 -9.41 19.95
N GLY A 919 9.86 -10.28 18.95
CA GLY A 919 8.91 -11.33 18.59
C GLY A 919 8.69 -12.33 19.72
N LEU A 920 9.77 -12.72 20.40
CA LEU A 920 9.71 -13.59 21.57
C LEU A 920 8.92 -12.95 22.72
N ASP A 921 9.05 -11.64 22.95
CA ASP A 921 8.23 -10.91 23.94
C ASP A 921 6.72 -11.05 23.65
N TYR A 922 6.32 -11.09 22.36
CA TYR A 922 4.93 -11.36 22.00
C TYR A 922 4.54 -12.81 22.28
N LEU A 923 5.38 -13.77 21.90
CA LEU A 923 5.12 -15.20 22.08
C LEU A 923 4.95 -15.57 23.56
N GLU A 924 5.64 -14.90 24.48
CA GLU A 924 5.43 -15.04 25.93
C GLU A 924 4.01 -14.66 26.39
N THR A 925 3.30 -13.84 25.61
CA THR A 925 1.92 -13.44 25.89
C THR A 925 0.88 -14.31 25.17
N ASP A 926 1.31 -15.17 24.26
CA ASP A 926 0.41 -16.01 23.46
C ASP A 926 0.10 -17.33 24.19
N PRO A 927 -1.16 -17.56 24.62
CA PRO A 927 -1.50 -18.75 25.39
C PRO A 927 -1.39 -20.05 24.60
N ALA A 928 -1.27 -19.99 23.26
CA ALA A 928 -1.11 -21.19 22.43
C ALA A 928 0.36 -21.64 22.32
N VAL A 929 1.32 -20.86 22.82
CA VAL A 929 2.76 -21.10 22.64
C VAL A 929 3.42 -21.40 23.97
N ASP A 930 4.20 -22.48 24.02
CA ASP A 930 5.11 -22.73 25.12
C ASP A 930 6.37 -21.87 24.97
N ALA A 931 6.31 -20.68 25.57
CA ALA A 931 7.38 -19.69 25.47
C ALA A 931 8.73 -20.16 26.05
N LYS A 932 8.75 -21.20 26.89
CA LYS A 932 10.00 -21.77 27.43
C LYS A 932 10.73 -22.65 26.41
N HIS A 933 10.02 -23.09 25.37
CA HIS A 933 10.54 -23.99 24.33
C HIS A 933 10.45 -23.34 22.95
N VAL A 934 10.85 -22.06 22.86
CA VAL A 934 10.99 -21.36 21.58
C VAL A 934 12.42 -21.49 21.06
N GLY A 935 12.60 -22.17 19.94
CA GLY A 935 13.87 -22.24 19.21
C GLY A 935 14.02 -21.13 18.16
N ILE A 936 15.24 -20.92 17.68
CA ILE A 936 15.54 -20.02 16.56
C ILE A 936 16.33 -20.72 15.45
N GLU A 937 16.03 -20.46 14.19
CA GLU A 937 16.61 -21.14 13.03
C GLU A 937 17.01 -20.15 11.92
N GLY A 938 18.07 -20.52 11.18
CA GLY A 938 18.41 -19.87 9.92
C GLY A 938 19.59 -20.52 9.20
N VAL A 939 19.69 -20.24 7.89
CA VAL A 939 20.77 -20.73 7.01
C VAL A 939 21.57 -19.57 6.41
N SER A 940 22.89 -19.74 6.24
CA SER A 940 23.78 -18.72 5.66
C SER A 940 23.75 -17.42 6.48
N ARG A 941 23.44 -16.25 5.89
CA ARG A 941 23.28 -14.98 6.63
C ARG A 941 22.25 -15.05 7.76
N TYR A 942 21.16 -15.80 7.57
CA TYR A 942 20.16 -16.00 8.63
C TYR A 942 20.65 -16.96 9.71
N GLY A 943 21.55 -17.88 9.36
CA GLY A 943 22.29 -18.68 10.35
C GLY A 943 23.21 -17.81 11.20
N LYS A 944 23.91 -16.82 10.60
CA LYS A 944 24.67 -15.82 11.35
C LYS A 944 23.74 -15.07 12.33
N ALA A 945 22.59 -14.60 11.84
CA ALA A 945 21.62 -13.86 12.65
C ALA A 945 21.01 -14.69 13.78
N ALA A 946 20.65 -15.94 13.52
CA ALA A 946 20.11 -16.87 14.51
C ALA A 946 21.14 -17.17 15.61
N LEU A 947 22.43 -17.33 15.26
CA LEU A 947 23.50 -17.52 16.23
C LEU A 947 23.69 -16.27 17.12
N VAL A 948 23.66 -15.07 16.51
CA VAL A 948 23.73 -13.79 17.24
C VAL A 948 22.52 -13.62 18.16
N ALA A 949 21.31 -13.93 17.69
CA ALA A 949 20.11 -13.92 18.51
C ALA A 949 20.24 -14.87 19.69
N LEU A 950 20.68 -16.10 19.44
CA LEU A 950 20.91 -17.09 20.46
C LEU A 950 21.93 -16.61 21.51
N ALA A 951 23.05 -16.01 21.11
CA ALA A 951 24.11 -15.57 22.03
C ALA A 951 23.66 -14.45 22.98
N PHE A 952 22.85 -13.51 22.47
CA PHE A 952 22.48 -12.29 23.17
C PHE A 952 21.06 -12.26 23.74
N GLU A 953 20.17 -13.16 23.31
CA GLU A 953 18.83 -13.36 23.87
C GLU A 953 18.77 -14.75 24.49
N PRO A 954 19.05 -14.88 25.80
CA PRO A 954 19.19 -16.18 26.45
C PRO A 954 17.87 -16.96 26.55
N ARG A 955 16.72 -16.31 26.36
CA ARG A 955 15.39 -16.92 26.45
C ARG A 955 15.07 -17.91 25.32
N PHE A 956 15.74 -17.81 24.17
CA PHE A 956 15.61 -18.86 23.16
C PHE A 956 16.13 -20.20 23.73
N ALA A 957 15.36 -21.27 23.58
CA ALA A 957 15.70 -22.57 24.15
C ALA A 957 16.79 -23.30 23.36
N MET A 958 16.80 -23.13 22.04
CA MET A 958 17.74 -23.78 21.13
C MET A 958 17.98 -22.96 19.86
N GLY A 959 19.09 -23.22 19.17
CA GLY A 959 19.39 -22.62 17.87
C GLY A 959 19.73 -23.70 16.82
N LEU A 960 19.09 -23.65 15.66
CA LEU A 960 19.39 -24.49 14.50
C LEU A 960 20.15 -23.66 13.47
N ILE A 961 21.48 -23.74 13.51
CA ILE A 961 22.38 -22.82 12.78
C ILE A 961 22.95 -23.52 11.55
N GLY A 962 22.41 -23.21 10.37
CA GLY A 962 22.87 -23.78 9.10
C GLY A 962 23.89 -22.89 8.38
N SER A 963 25.02 -23.46 7.95
CA SER A 963 26.00 -22.84 7.04
C SER A 963 26.34 -21.37 7.34
N SER A 964 26.47 -20.98 8.61
CA SER A 964 26.60 -19.56 8.98
C SER A 964 27.95 -18.93 8.62
N GLY A 965 28.99 -19.72 8.33
CA GLY A 965 30.26 -19.20 7.78
C GLY A 965 30.98 -18.20 8.68
N LYS A 966 31.79 -17.31 8.09
CA LYS A 966 32.57 -16.27 8.78
C LYS A 966 31.65 -15.27 9.45
N GLY A 967 31.98 -14.78 10.65
CA GLY A 967 31.06 -13.92 11.43
C GLY A 967 29.79 -14.65 11.91
N GLY A 968 29.71 -15.96 11.68
CA GLY A 968 28.80 -16.90 12.31
C GLY A 968 29.60 -17.90 13.15
N ALA A 969 29.47 -19.20 12.84
CA ALA A 969 30.12 -20.25 13.62
C ALA A 969 31.59 -20.52 13.21
N THR A 970 32.02 -20.12 12.01
CA THR A 970 33.41 -20.32 11.58
C THR A 970 34.31 -19.36 12.34
N LEU A 971 35.42 -19.88 12.90
CA LEU A 971 36.45 -19.06 13.54
C LEU A 971 36.89 -17.92 12.63
N HIS A 972 36.97 -16.71 13.16
CA HIS A 972 37.54 -15.55 12.47
C HIS A 972 38.98 -15.83 12.05
N ARG A 973 39.77 -16.46 12.93
CA ARG A 973 41.17 -16.86 12.72
C ARG A 973 41.41 -17.98 11.71
N ARG A 974 40.38 -18.72 11.28
CA ARG A 974 40.50 -19.79 10.27
C ARG A 974 40.51 -19.22 8.86
N ASN A 975 41.44 -19.64 8.00
CA ASN A 975 41.48 -19.28 6.58
C ASN A 975 40.91 -20.43 5.72
N TRP A 976 39.59 -20.52 5.57
CA TRP A 976 38.93 -21.53 4.74
C TRP A 976 37.62 -20.99 4.17
N GLY A 977 37.51 -20.90 2.85
CA GLY A 977 36.35 -20.28 2.19
C GLY A 977 36.28 -18.77 2.40
N GLU A 978 35.17 -18.30 2.99
CA GLU A 978 34.89 -16.89 3.31
C GLU A 978 35.87 -16.35 4.38
N ALA A 979 36.45 -15.17 4.15
CA ALA A 979 37.43 -14.52 5.02
C ALA A 979 36.82 -13.33 5.81
N VAL A 980 37.54 -12.84 6.83
CA VAL A 980 37.16 -11.62 7.57
C VAL A 980 36.99 -10.45 6.61
N GLU A 981 37.86 -10.36 5.61
CA GLU A 981 37.90 -9.33 4.60
C GLU A 981 36.61 -9.25 3.75
N ASN A 982 35.92 -10.38 3.49
CA ASN A 982 34.62 -10.38 2.81
C ASN A 982 33.58 -9.56 3.61
N LEU A 983 33.57 -9.78 4.93
CA LEU A 983 32.70 -9.09 5.87
C LEU A 983 33.10 -7.64 6.14
N THR A 984 34.35 -7.24 5.88
CA THR A 984 34.75 -5.82 5.99
C THR A 984 34.52 -5.03 4.72
N GLY A 985 34.39 -5.72 3.57
CA GLY A 985 34.13 -5.14 2.26
C GLY A 985 32.63 -5.12 1.94
N GLY A 986 32.17 -6.05 1.10
CA GLY A 986 30.81 -6.05 0.55
C GLY A 986 29.69 -6.26 1.58
N GLU A 987 30.00 -6.84 2.74
CA GLU A 987 29.01 -7.26 3.75
C GLU A 987 29.16 -6.51 5.09
N TYR A 988 29.91 -5.41 5.09
CA TYR A 988 30.26 -4.62 6.28
C TYR A 988 29.07 -4.14 7.14
N TYR A 989 27.90 -3.98 6.51
CA TYR A 989 26.68 -3.50 7.16
C TYR A 989 26.06 -4.56 8.08
N TRP A 990 26.42 -5.84 7.93
CA TRP A 990 26.05 -6.90 8.89
C TRP A 990 26.73 -6.75 10.24
N MET A 991 27.94 -6.18 10.24
CA MET A 991 28.87 -6.11 11.38
C MET A 991 28.88 -4.72 12.02
N ALA A 992 29.49 -4.58 13.20
CA ALA A 992 29.87 -3.29 13.78
C ALA A 992 30.81 -2.54 12.83
N GLY A 993 30.82 -1.21 12.89
CA GLY A 993 31.80 -0.42 12.13
C GLY A 993 33.23 -0.75 12.57
N ASN A 994 33.47 -0.97 13.86
CA ASN A 994 34.76 -1.40 14.40
C ASN A 994 35.32 -2.67 13.74
N TYR A 995 34.45 -3.55 13.23
CA TYR A 995 34.88 -4.79 12.60
C TYR A 995 35.75 -4.56 11.35
N LEU A 996 35.57 -3.42 10.66
CA LEU A 996 36.37 -3.06 9.48
C LEU A 996 37.87 -2.93 9.79
N LYS A 997 38.24 -2.63 11.04
CA LYS A 997 39.64 -2.52 11.46
C LYS A 997 40.43 -3.79 11.09
N TYR A 998 39.80 -4.95 11.20
CA TYR A 998 40.45 -6.26 11.04
C TYR A 998 40.62 -6.69 9.58
N GLY A 999 40.12 -5.91 8.63
CA GLY A 999 40.43 -6.05 7.20
C GLY A 999 41.43 -5.01 6.70
N ALA A 1000 41.91 -4.09 7.54
CA ALA A 1000 42.72 -2.96 7.12
C ALA A 1000 44.15 -3.37 6.73
N SER A 1001 44.53 -3.10 5.48
CA SER A 1001 45.93 -3.16 5.02
C SER A 1001 46.69 -1.88 5.35
N GLU A 1002 46.03 -0.73 5.29
CA GLU A 1002 46.62 0.58 5.62
C GLU A 1002 45.63 1.42 6.42
N ALA A 1003 46.04 1.84 7.62
CA ALA A 1003 45.26 2.70 8.51
C ALA A 1003 46.16 3.49 9.47
N SER A 1004 45.59 4.50 10.13
CA SER A 1004 46.27 5.30 11.17
C SER A 1004 46.78 4.47 12.36
N PHE A 1005 46.17 3.31 12.62
CA PHE A 1005 46.55 2.37 13.67
C PHE A 1005 47.45 1.21 13.16
N GLY A 1006 47.97 1.32 11.93
CA GLY A 1006 48.69 0.23 11.25
C GLY A 1006 47.76 -0.81 10.64
N SER A 1007 48.32 -1.90 10.11
CA SER A 1007 47.53 -3.02 9.59
C SER A 1007 47.03 -3.91 10.73
N LYS A 1008 45.80 -4.43 10.60
CA LYS A 1008 45.24 -5.48 11.47
C LYS A 1008 44.61 -6.56 10.63
N HIS A 1009 44.55 -7.76 11.17
CA HIS A 1009 43.98 -8.98 10.58
C HIS A 1009 43.15 -9.77 11.60
N ALA A 1010 42.62 -10.93 11.22
CA ALA A 1010 41.76 -11.76 12.05
C ALA A 1010 42.35 -12.09 13.44
N ASN A 1011 43.67 -12.23 13.56
CA ASN A 1011 44.30 -12.55 14.85
C ASN A 1011 44.23 -11.41 15.88
N ASP A 1012 44.04 -10.17 15.42
CA ASP A 1012 43.98 -8.99 16.31
C ASP A 1012 42.59 -8.80 16.93
N LEU A 1013 41.60 -9.59 16.51
CA LEU A 1013 40.28 -9.59 17.14
C LEU A 1013 40.42 -10.02 18.60
N PRO A 1014 39.89 -9.27 19.58
CA PRO A 1014 40.00 -9.66 20.98
C PRO A 1014 39.15 -10.88 21.36
N VAL A 1015 38.28 -11.32 20.44
CA VAL A 1015 37.39 -12.47 20.59
C VAL A 1015 37.33 -13.30 19.32
N ASP A 1016 36.76 -14.51 19.41
CA ASP A 1016 36.50 -15.37 18.25
C ASP A 1016 35.16 -16.14 18.35
N SER A 1017 34.74 -16.78 17.25
CA SER A 1017 33.43 -17.42 17.10
C SER A 1017 33.19 -18.56 18.10
N HIS A 1018 34.23 -19.29 18.54
CA HIS A 1018 34.07 -20.32 19.58
C HIS A 1018 33.69 -19.72 20.94
N GLU A 1019 34.15 -18.51 21.25
CA GLU A 1019 33.75 -17.79 22.47
C GLU A 1019 32.30 -17.33 22.38
N LEU A 1020 31.84 -16.90 21.20
CA LEU A 1020 30.42 -16.57 20.97
C LEU A 1020 29.53 -17.79 21.23
N ILE A 1021 29.89 -18.95 20.67
CA ILE A 1021 29.17 -20.21 20.90
C ILE A 1021 29.20 -20.56 22.40
N ALA A 1022 30.35 -20.40 23.04
CA ALA A 1022 30.52 -20.69 24.46
C ALA A 1022 29.60 -19.85 25.35
N THR A 1023 29.20 -18.62 24.95
CA THR A 1023 28.23 -17.80 25.71
C THR A 1023 26.90 -18.49 26.02
N ARG A 1024 26.60 -19.63 25.36
CA ARG A 1024 25.43 -20.48 25.59
C ARG A 1024 25.72 -21.81 26.27
N LEU A 1025 26.98 -22.18 26.45
CA LEU A 1025 27.35 -23.35 27.23
C LEU A 1025 27.12 -23.05 28.72
N ALA A 1026 26.30 -23.87 29.36
CA ALA A 1026 26.24 -23.90 30.81
C ALA A 1026 27.52 -24.57 31.33
N VAL A 1027 28.32 -23.85 32.12
CA VAL A 1027 29.34 -24.49 32.96
C VAL A 1027 28.59 -25.38 33.95
N ARG A 1028 28.50 -26.69 33.66
CA ARG A 1028 27.95 -27.67 34.61
C ARG A 1028 28.80 -27.62 35.87
N ARG A 1029 28.13 -27.64 37.02
CA ARG A 1029 28.77 -27.90 38.32
C ARG A 1029 29.43 -29.27 38.31
#